data_AF-A0A7C4V8Z8-F1
#
_entry.id   AF-A0A7C4V8Z8-F1
#
_cell.length_a   1.000
_cell.length_b   1.000
_cell.length_c   1.000
_cell.angle_alpha   90.00
_cell.angle_beta   90.00
_cell.angle_gamma   90.00
#
_symmetry.space_group_name_H-M   'P 1'
#
loop_
_entity.id
_entity.type
_entity.pdbx_description
1 polymer ?
#
loop_
_entity_poly.entity_id
_entity_poly.type
_entity_poly.pdbx_seq_one_letter_code
_entity_poly.pdbx_strand_id
1 'polypeptide(L)'
;MPAGQPETCRAVSANPTTPRLFQHWNHAQAHGYRTQNQWLLLDRKKIKGQTPGAFYIDLLPIEEFHRKLSVGLADVIDYNDHEYRVTARIPLYHESQTRPANIRQRTKDYVYFSRLYNLSLHKYIENVKVDDKRQWKYRRSQELFESEPWKQDFFGVAKIKRHINGLEILGGFAKDRVKVCYLDLDLHKGTSATVYLDGVRAILTAMPDLLRHMGGSRLHFQIADREAAGIHTGFLLGQPRDSEDMVSAVRHWLSELADHHQELHEAWVTSGLKPWDKTEVFPCKTNGFRLPLCRDRTMLLDRPLALLPNGRQDLCGFMAYLRGSTPAMPTDDVVKYLAARLKTPEPASAKTDQGHSARKGPRLASPQPPCPSQRTKIVWKGRTRPTLVRFWLGLHNPRGTLNEVLGVHARLGPLFLPDQEDRAADYLEQFIEELPEHAWACSSRLERHDWAKVKSDLQGILSRAYNGTLKQKDEAMSAHKLDLVASHWRSIGFDPFNKATWHETEEKVKLVIDWNKKDIEDFQVLRHHFGRAKDIDPVNLVNRCVELVIKKEQDDKPLALAYWQVFFEDRFGLACRDTGNRKHQHIVQVLIDLDLLAVKHKHIYSTHKATKYDVGRRVYERKGWSMQPLRIEEQLERVLAA
;
A
#
# COMPACT_ATOMS: atom_id res chain seq x y z
N MET A 1 -39.19 24.58 41.18
CA MET A 1 -39.50 24.19 39.80
C MET A 1 -38.60 23.00 39.45
N PRO A 2 -39.15 21.81 39.14
CA PRO A 2 -38.32 20.66 38.83
C PRO A 2 -37.65 20.84 37.47
N ALA A 3 -36.39 20.40 37.38
CA ALA A 3 -35.62 20.40 36.15
C ALA A 3 -36.38 19.62 35.06
N GLY A 4 -36.65 20.29 33.94
CA GLY A 4 -37.26 19.68 32.77
C GLY A 4 -36.43 18.49 32.31
N GLN A 5 -37.06 17.32 32.20
CA GLN A 5 -36.48 16.19 31.51
C GLN A 5 -36.16 16.60 30.07
N PRO A 6 -34.98 16.25 29.51
CA PRO A 6 -34.69 16.52 28.12
C PRO A 6 -35.72 15.79 27.26
N GLU A 7 -36.40 16.54 26.40
CA GLU A 7 -37.39 16.01 25.46
C GLU A 7 -36.81 14.79 24.74
N THR A 8 -37.44 13.65 24.99
CA THR A 8 -37.16 12.39 24.31
C THR A 8 -37.20 12.63 22.80
N CYS A 9 -36.11 12.33 22.09
CA CYS A 9 -36.09 12.25 20.63
C CYS A 9 -37.31 11.43 20.17
N ARG A 10 -38.33 12.09 19.62
CA ARG A 10 -39.44 11.39 18.96
C ARG A 10 -38.85 10.69 17.74
N ALA A 11 -38.76 9.37 17.82
CA ALA A 11 -38.53 8.54 16.63
C ALA A 11 -39.67 8.82 15.66
N VAL A 12 -39.41 9.57 14.59
CA VAL A 12 -40.35 9.76 13.50
C VAL A 12 -40.59 8.38 12.87
N SER A 13 -41.70 7.75 13.25
CA SER A 13 -42.13 6.45 12.77
C SER A 13 -43.29 6.64 11.81
N ALA A 14 -43.03 6.51 10.51
CA ALA A 14 -44.08 6.33 9.50
C ALA A 14 -43.53 5.70 8.20
N ASN A 15 -43.01 4.46 8.31
CA ASN A 15 -42.97 3.39 7.29
C ASN A 15 -41.85 2.40 7.64
N PRO A 16 -42.09 1.06 7.60
CA PRO A 16 -41.03 0.06 7.81
C PRO A 16 -39.92 0.10 6.73
N THR A 17 -40.05 0.94 5.70
CA THR A 17 -39.08 1.13 4.62
C THR A 17 -38.13 2.31 4.81
N THR A 18 -38.40 3.25 5.73
CA THR A 18 -37.56 4.45 5.92
C THR A 18 -36.54 4.24 7.04
N PRO A 19 -35.23 4.32 6.77
CA PRO A 19 -34.19 4.17 7.78
C PRO A 19 -34.28 5.23 8.87
N ARG A 20 -34.17 4.84 10.15
CA ARG A 20 -34.15 5.78 11.28
C ARG A 20 -32.92 6.68 11.24
N LEU A 21 -33.01 7.91 11.73
CA LEU A 21 -31.88 8.82 11.83
C LEU A 21 -31.52 9.05 13.31
N PHE A 22 -30.25 8.93 13.65
CA PHE A 22 -29.71 9.21 14.98
C PHE A 22 -28.69 10.34 14.92
N GLN A 23 -28.84 11.35 15.78
CA GLN A 23 -27.87 12.44 15.96
C GLN A 23 -26.88 12.17 17.10
N HIS A 24 -27.24 11.27 18.03
CA HIS A 24 -26.37 10.88 19.14
C HIS A 24 -26.04 9.39 19.07
N TRP A 25 -24.76 9.06 19.19
CA TRP A 25 -24.30 7.69 19.04
C TRP A 25 -24.83 6.75 20.13
N ASN A 26 -24.89 7.26 21.37
CA ASN A 26 -25.39 6.50 22.51
C ASN A 26 -26.87 6.11 22.32
N HIS A 27 -27.66 6.95 21.65
CA HIS A 27 -29.05 6.63 21.34
C HIS A 27 -29.13 5.47 20.33
N ALA A 28 -28.33 5.53 19.26
CA ALA A 28 -28.26 4.43 18.30
C ALA A 28 -27.94 3.09 18.98
N GLN A 29 -26.95 3.07 19.89
CA GLN A 29 -26.57 1.88 20.63
C GLN A 29 -27.64 1.39 21.61
N ALA A 30 -28.29 2.30 22.33
CA ALA A 30 -29.39 1.98 23.24
C ALA A 30 -30.56 1.31 22.50
N HIS A 31 -30.76 1.66 21.23
CA HIS A 31 -31.74 1.02 20.35
C HIS A 31 -31.20 -0.20 19.58
N GLY A 32 -30.04 -0.75 19.95
CA GLY A 32 -29.48 -1.95 19.34
C GLY A 32 -28.92 -1.77 17.93
N TYR A 33 -28.73 -0.53 17.46
CA TYR A 33 -28.13 -0.23 16.16
C TYR A 33 -26.61 -0.07 16.27
N ARG A 34 -25.88 -0.71 15.36
CA ARG A 34 -24.41 -0.69 15.32
C ARG A 34 -23.87 -0.67 13.88
N THR A 35 -22.64 -0.21 13.67
CA THR A 35 -22.00 -0.34 12.34
C THR A 35 -21.66 -1.79 12.03
N GLN A 36 -21.39 -2.08 10.76
CA GLN A 36 -20.91 -3.40 10.35
C GLN A 36 -19.65 -3.84 11.12
N ASN A 37 -18.69 -2.94 11.37
CA ASN A 37 -17.46 -3.29 12.11
C ASN A 37 -17.74 -3.61 13.58
N GLN A 38 -18.68 -2.90 14.20
CA GLN A 38 -19.08 -3.20 15.57
C GLN A 38 -19.77 -4.56 15.66
N TRP A 39 -20.59 -4.93 14.67
CA TRP A 39 -21.19 -6.27 14.60
C TRP A 39 -20.16 -7.38 14.40
N LEU A 40 -19.10 -7.14 13.62
CA LEU A 40 -18.02 -8.12 13.46
C LEU A 40 -17.33 -8.46 14.78
N LEU A 41 -17.26 -7.52 15.72
CA LEU A 41 -16.72 -7.77 17.07
C LEU A 41 -17.64 -8.62 17.93
N LEU A 42 -18.92 -8.65 17.62
CA LEU A 42 -19.95 -9.44 18.30
C LEU A 42 -20.23 -10.77 17.57
N ASP A 43 -19.33 -11.23 16.71
CA ASP A 43 -19.51 -12.45 15.89
C ASP A 43 -20.75 -12.43 15.01
N ARG A 44 -21.09 -11.25 14.48
CA ARG A 44 -22.23 -11.07 13.58
C ARG A 44 -21.82 -10.39 12.28
N LYS A 45 -22.51 -10.76 11.21
CA LYS A 45 -22.33 -10.14 9.89
C LYS A 45 -23.68 -9.69 9.35
N LYS A 46 -23.69 -8.54 8.69
CA LYS A 46 -24.84 -8.07 7.92
C LYS A 46 -25.34 -9.16 6.97
N ILE A 47 -26.65 -9.41 6.96
CA ILE A 47 -27.28 -10.29 5.98
C ILE A 47 -27.10 -9.67 4.58
N LYS A 48 -26.76 -10.49 3.59
CA LYS A 48 -26.49 -10.01 2.23
C LYS A 48 -27.78 -9.38 1.65
N GLY A 49 -27.65 -8.21 1.03
CA GLY A 49 -28.79 -7.49 0.43
C GLY A 49 -29.54 -6.57 1.39
N GLN A 50 -29.38 -6.71 2.71
CA GLN A 50 -30.01 -5.79 3.66
C GLN A 50 -29.49 -4.36 3.51
N THR A 51 -30.42 -3.42 3.44
CA THR A 51 -30.19 -1.97 3.51
C THR A 51 -29.98 -1.54 4.97
N PRO A 52 -29.36 -0.39 5.25
CA PRO A 52 -29.25 0.12 6.62
C PRO A 52 -30.63 0.35 7.23
N GLY A 53 -30.88 -0.20 8.42
CA GLY A 53 -32.13 0.07 9.15
C GLY A 53 -32.13 1.41 9.87
N ALA A 54 -30.94 2.00 10.04
CA ALA A 54 -30.76 3.36 10.51
C ALA A 54 -29.50 3.99 9.91
N PHE A 55 -29.41 5.30 10.04
CA PHE A 55 -28.20 6.05 9.86
C PHE A 55 -27.90 6.85 11.11
N TYR A 56 -26.61 6.95 11.44
CA TYR A 56 -26.15 8.09 12.21
C TYR A 56 -25.94 9.26 11.25
N ILE A 57 -26.39 10.45 11.63
CA ILE A 57 -26.20 11.69 10.88
C ILE A 57 -25.47 12.72 11.73
N ASP A 58 -24.47 13.35 11.13
CA ASP A 58 -23.79 14.51 11.71
C ASP A 58 -24.29 15.76 11.00
N LEU A 59 -24.68 16.76 11.79
CA LEU A 59 -25.32 17.97 11.29
C LEU A 59 -24.44 19.17 11.63
N LEU A 60 -24.21 20.01 10.62
CA LEU A 60 -23.60 21.31 10.80
C LEU A 60 -24.65 22.39 10.48
N PRO A 61 -24.88 23.38 11.37
CA PRO A 61 -25.75 24.51 11.06
C PRO A 61 -25.29 25.19 9.77
N ILE A 62 -26.23 25.54 8.89
CA ILE A 62 -25.88 26.08 7.56
C ILE A 62 -25.09 27.39 7.65
N GLU A 63 -25.36 28.20 8.68
CA GLU A 63 -24.67 29.45 8.99
C GLU A 63 -23.18 29.26 9.31
N GLU A 64 -22.84 28.16 10.00
CA GLU A 64 -21.46 27.77 10.30
C GLU A 64 -20.77 27.16 9.07
N PHE A 65 -21.55 26.46 8.23
CA PHE A 65 -21.08 25.89 6.98
C PHE A 65 -20.66 26.97 5.96
N HIS A 66 -21.49 28.01 5.77
CA HIS A 66 -21.19 29.10 4.84
C HIS A 66 -19.90 29.87 5.17
N ARG A 67 -19.44 29.84 6.44
CA ARG A 67 -18.16 30.42 6.85
C ARG A 67 -16.95 29.52 6.58
N LYS A 68 -17.14 28.21 6.42
CA LYS A 68 -16.05 27.23 6.54
C LYS A 68 -15.55 26.62 5.23
N LEU A 69 -16.35 26.43 4.17
CA LEU A 69 -15.82 25.90 2.89
C LEU A 69 -16.73 26.03 1.67
N SER A 70 -16.10 26.09 0.49
CA SER A 70 -16.71 26.26 -0.84
C SER A 70 -16.53 25.03 -1.74
N VAL A 71 -17.00 23.83 -1.37
CA VAL A 71 -17.13 22.69 -2.31
C VAL A 71 -18.29 21.72 -1.95
N GLY A 72 -19.11 21.40 -2.96
CA GLY A 72 -19.74 20.07 -3.17
C GLY A 72 -21.12 19.79 -2.55
N LEU A 73 -22.12 19.46 -3.40
CA LEU A 73 -23.49 19.00 -3.04
C LEU A 73 -23.51 18.10 -1.78
N ALA A 74 -24.05 18.61 -0.68
CA ALA A 74 -24.44 17.79 0.46
C ALA A 74 -25.95 17.91 0.65
N ASP A 75 -26.56 16.86 1.20
CA ASP A 75 -27.97 16.84 1.55
C ASP A 75 -28.23 17.91 2.63
N VAL A 76 -29.18 18.81 2.37
CA VAL A 76 -29.75 19.74 3.36
C VAL A 76 -30.97 19.04 3.96
N ILE A 77 -31.09 19.10 5.28
CA ILE A 77 -32.27 18.62 5.99
C ILE A 77 -32.84 19.74 6.85
N ASP A 78 -34.17 19.85 6.84
CA ASP A 78 -34.90 20.72 7.76
C ASP A 78 -35.13 19.97 9.06
N TYR A 79 -34.68 20.57 10.17
CA TYR A 79 -34.90 20.03 11.50
C TYR A 79 -35.20 21.18 12.47
N ASN A 80 -36.36 21.13 13.14
CA ASN A 80 -36.81 22.19 14.06
C ASN A 80 -36.72 23.60 13.46
N ASP A 81 -37.22 23.81 12.24
CA ASP A 81 -37.22 25.09 11.52
C ASP A 81 -35.84 25.69 11.23
N HIS A 82 -34.77 24.90 11.37
CA HIS A 82 -33.42 25.26 10.99
C HIS A 82 -32.90 24.33 9.89
N GLU A 83 -32.23 24.91 8.89
CA GLU A 83 -31.54 24.16 7.85
C GLU A 83 -30.20 23.64 8.39
N TYR A 84 -30.04 22.32 8.32
CA TYR A 84 -28.77 21.66 8.64
C TYR A 84 -28.20 20.97 7.42
N ARG A 85 -26.87 20.98 7.32
CA ARG A 85 -26.16 20.22 6.31
C ARG A 85 -25.66 18.92 6.91
N VAL A 86 -25.92 17.80 6.23
CA VAL A 86 -25.41 16.48 6.64
C VAL A 86 -23.93 16.39 6.28
N THR A 87 -23.04 16.43 7.29
CA THR A 87 -21.58 16.32 7.11
C THR A 87 -21.10 14.87 7.09
N ALA A 88 -21.86 13.97 7.71
CA ALA A 88 -21.60 12.53 7.66
C ALA A 88 -22.90 11.73 7.74
N ARG A 89 -22.95 10.62 6.99
CA ARG A 89 -24.06 9.66 7.00
C ARG A 89 -23.53 8.24 7.12
N ILE A 90 -23.65 7.65 8.32
CA ILE A 90 -23.07 6.33 8.61
C ILE A 90 -24.14 5.26 8.67
N PRO A 91 -24.02 4.18 7.88
CA PRO A 91 -25.00 3.10 7.89
C PRO A 91 -24.92 2.30 9.18
N LEU A 92 -26.06 2.13 9.82
CA LEU A 92 -26.26 1.31 10.99
C LEU A 92 -27.20 0.15 10.71
N TYR A 93 -26.96 -0.94 11.41
CA TYR A 93 -27.73 -2.17 11.29
C TYR A 93 -28.24 -2.57 12.66
N HIS A 94 -29.51 -2.95 12.74
CA HIS A 94 -30.07 -3.59 13.92
C HIS A 94 -29.64 -5.06 13.97
N GLU A 95 -29.73 -5.70 15.14
CA GLU A 95 -29.40 -7.11 15.30
C GLU A 95 -30.14 -8.02 14.31
N SER A 96 -31.43 -7.73 14.07
CA SER A 96 -32.30 -8.45 13.12
C SER A 96 -31.85 -8.37 11.65
N GLN A 97 -30.99 -7.41 11.31
CA GLN A 97 -30.41 -7.26 9.96
C GLN A 97 -29.06 -7.97 9.82
N THR A 98 -28.66 -8.68 10.86
CA THR A 98 -27.40 -9.41 10.94
C THR A 98 -27.67 -10.87 11.29
N ARG A 99 -26.67 -11.71 11.04
CA ARG A 99 -26.69 -13.12 11.41
C ARG A 99 -25.41 -13.49 12.16
N PRO A 100 -25.47 -14.48 13.07
CA PRO A 100 -24.26 -15.08 13.61
C PRO A 100 -23.32 -15.51 12.49
N ALA A 101 -22.03 -15.27 12.69
CA ALA A 101 -21.00 -15.62 11.74
C ALA A 101 -19.73 -15.96 12.50
N ASN A 102 -19.05 -17.03 12.07
CA ASN A 102 -17.72 -17.35 12.60
C ASN A 102 -16.70 -16.35 12.03
N ILE A 103 -16.51 -15.23 12.73
CA ILE A 103 -15.57 -14.19 12.32
C ILE A 103 -14.18 -14.58 12.77
N ARG A 104 -13.29 -14.82 11.79
CA ARG A 104 -11.87 -15.13 12.05
C ARG A 104 -11.26 -14.09 12.99
N GLN A 105 -10.52 -14.55 14.00
CA GLN A 105 -9.88 -13.70 15.01
C GLN A 105 -9.08 -12.55 14.39
N ARG A 106 -8.30 -12.83 13.33
CA ARG A 106 -7.56 -11.80 12.59
C ARG A 106 -8.43 -10.63 12.10
N THR A 107 -9.68 -10.89 11.70
CA THR A 107 -10.61 -9.82 11.29
C THR A 107 -11.00 -8.96 12.48
N LYS A 108 -11.27 -9.56 13.65
CA LYS A 108 -11.53 -8.82 14.88
C LYS A 108 -10.32 -8.00 15.29
N ASP A 109 -9.12 -8.59 15.21
CA ASP A 109 -7.87 -7.90 15.52
C ASP A 109 -7.61 -6.69 14.62
N TYR A 110 -7.98 -6.74 13.33
CA TYR A 110 -7.96 -5.54 12.48
C TYR A 110 -8.88 -4.43 12.99
N VAL A 111 -10.09 -4.78 13.44
CA VAL A 111 -11.05 -3.81 13.99
C VAL A 111 -10.54 -3.26 15.33
N TYR A 112 -10.01 -4.11 16.21
CA TYR A 112 -9.43 -3.67 17.49
C TYR A 112 -8.22 -2.76 17.30
N PHE A 113 -7.29 -3.13 16.43
CA PHE A 113 -6.13 -2.31 16.09
C PHE A 113 -6.58 -0.94 15.57
N SER A 114 -7.52 -0.92 14.62
CA SER A 114 -8.10 0.33 14.11
C SER A 114 -8.63 1.21 15.23
N ARG A 115 -9.49 0.66 16.09
CA ARG A 115 -10.08 1.41 17.20
C ARG A 115 -9.04 1.97 18.17
N LEU A 116 -8.07 1.15 18.54
CA LEU A 116 -7.03 1.54 19.48
C LEU A 116 -6.28 2.79 19.00
N TYR A 117 -5.87 2.81 17.73
CA TYR A 117 -5.11 3.93 17.19
C TYR A 117 -6.00 5.10 16.75
N ASN A 118 -7.24 4.86 16.32
CA ASN A 118 -8.20 5.94 16.05
C ASN A 118 -8.59 6.71 17.31
N LEU A 119 -8.51 6.11 18.50
CA LEU A 119 -8.69 6.82 19.77
C LEU A 119 -7.60 7.86 20.02
N SER A 120 -6.42 7.73 19.38
CA SER A 120 -5.26 8.57 19.66
C SER A 120 -4.91 9.54 18.52
N LEU A 121 -5.63 9.47 17.40
CA LEU A 121 -5.20 10.11 16.13
C LEU A 121 -6.31 10.93 15.46
N HIS A 122 -6.02 12.19 15.07
CA HIS A 122 -6.97 13.11 14.38
C HIS A 122 -6.63 13.40 12.91
N LYS A 123 -5.38 13.17 12.49
CA LYS A 123 -4.89 13.30 11.11
C LYS A 123 -4.12 12.04 10.76
N TYR A 124 -4.15 11.64 9.50
CA TYR A 124 -3.28 10.56 9.03
C TYR A 124 -2.20 11.05 8.09
N ILE A 125 -1.05 10.39 8.13
CA ILE A 125 0.00 10.55 7.13
C ILE A 125 0.01 9.30 6.26
N GLU A 126 -0.11 9.48 4.95
CA GLU A 126 0.08 8.42 3.96
C GLU A 126 1.39 8.69 3.22
N ASN A 127 2.26 7.68 3.18
CA ASN A 127 3.43 7.73 2.31
C ASN A 127 2.96 7.44 0.86
N VAL A 128 2.84 8.48 0.04
CA VAL A 128 2.43 8.36 -1.36
C VAL A 128 3.67 8.49 -2.23
N LYS A 129 3.86 7.55 -3.16
CA LYS A 129 4.95 7.64 -4.13
C LYS A 129 4.61 8.76 -5.13
N VAL A 130 5.45 9.80 -5.20
CA VAL A 130 5.34 10.90 -6.17
C VAL A 130 6.69 11.00 -6.85
N ASP A 131 6.73 10.78 -8.17
CA ASP A 131 7.91 11.00 -9.00
C ASP A 131 9.19 10.35 -8.45
N ASP A 132 9.10 9.04 -8.17
CA ASP A 132 10.19 8.19 -7.66
C ASP A 132 10.84 8.61 -6.33
N LYS A 133 10.37 9.67 -5.69
CA LYS A 133 10.70 10.04 -4.31
C LYS A 133 9.55 9.66 -3.39
N ARG A 134 9.83 8.95 -2.30
CA ARG A 134 8.84 8.76 -1.22
C ARG A 134 8.70 10.09 -0.48
N GLN A 135 7.70 10.87 -0.86
CA GLN A 135 7.32 12.06 -0.12
C GLN A 135 6.18 11.69 0.83
N TRP A 136 6.26 12.17 2.07
CA TRP A 136 5.12 12.13 2.97
C TRP A 136 4.08 13.11 2.43
N LYS A 137 2.99 12.58 1.83
CA LYS A 137 1.87 13.42 1.44
C LYS A 137 0.95 13.56 2.65
N TYR A 138 0.97 14.75 3.23
CA TYR A 138 0.00 15.14 4.23
C TYR A 138 -1.36 15.25 3.55
N ARG A 139 -2.27 14.33 3.83
CA ARG A 139 -3.70 14.57 3.60
C ARG A 139 -4.25 15.14 4.89
N ARG A 140 -4.39 16.48 4.94
CA ARG A 140 -5.30 17.10 5.90
C ARG A 140 -6.69 16.52 5.59
N SER A 141 -7.20 15.66 6.45
CA SER A 141 -8.65 15.64 6.67
C SER A 141 -8.96 16.95 7.39
N GLN A 142 -9.08 18.02 6.63
CA GLN A 142 -9.59 19.26 7.17
C GLN A 142 -11.05 18.97 7.54
N GLU A 143 -11.41 19.35 8.77
CA GLU A 143 -12.77 19.49 9.32
C GLU A 143 -13.41 18.36 10.13
N LEU A 144 -13.70 18.68 11.41
CA LEU A 144 -14.81 18.18 12.25
C LEU A 144 -14.72 16.75 12.84
N PHE A 145 -13.73 16.44 13.68
CA PHE A 145 -13.57 15.07 14.19
C PHE A 145 -13.22 14.88 15.67
N GLU A 146 -13.83 15.65 16.58
CA GLU A 146 -13.41 15.63 17.99
C GLU A 146 -14.36 14.93 18.97
N SER A 147 -15.67 14.76 18.71
CA SER A 147 -16.58 14.36 19.79
C SER A 147 -17.13 12.91 19.79
N GLU A 148 -17.16 12.18 18.66
CA GLU A 148 -18.03 11.00 18.58
C GLU A 148 -17.34 9.65 18.25
N PRO A 149 -17.72 8.51 18.90
CA PRO A 149 -17.07 7.20 18.76
C PRO A 149 -17.08 6.57 17.36
N TRP A 150 -17.95 7.03 16.48
CA TRP A 150 -18.09 6.52 15.11
C TRP A 150 -17.28 7.32 14.09
N LYS A 151 -16.95 8.58 14.41
CA LYS A 151 -15.94 9.38 13.71
C LYS A 151 -14.54 8.75 13.87
N GLN A 152 -14.41 7.74 14.74
CA GLN A 152 -13.20 6.96 14.99
C GLN A 152 -12.99 5.78 14.03
N ASP A 153 -13.64 5.69 12.86
CA ASP A 153 -13.28 4.71 11.82
C ASP A 153 -12.42 5.36 10.69
N PHE A 154 -11.61 6.37 11.06
CA PHE A 154 -10.67 7.09 10.20
C PHE A 154 -9.77 6.16 9.38
N PHE A 155 -9.19 5.17 10.07
CA PHE A 155 -8.53 4.04 9.43
C PHE A 155 -9.49 2.88 9.23
N GLY A 156 -10.38 2.95 8.23
CA GLY A 156 -11.21 1.79 7.89
C GLY A 156 -10.36 0.50 7.78
N VAL A 157 -10.92 -0.65 8.16
CA VAL A 157 -10.23 -1.96 8.20
C VAL A 157 -9.40 -2.25 6.93
N ALA A 158 -9.84 -1.76 5.77
CA ALA A 158 -9.10 -1.86 4.52
C ALA A 158 -7.72 -1.14 4.56
N LYS A 159 -7.65 0.09 5.09
CA LYS A 159 -6.40 0.84 5.24
C LYS A 159 -5.45 0.17 6.21
N ILE A 160 -5.96 -0.26 7.39
CA ILE A 160 -5.14 -1.01 8.35
C ILE A 160 -4.60 -2.30 7.71
N LYS A 161 -5.42 -3.03 6.95
CA LYS A 161 -4.94 -4.20 6.20
C LYS A 161 -3.78 -3.87 5.28
N ARG A 162 -3.84 -2.75 4.54
CA ARG A 162 -2.75 -2.31 3.67
C ARG A 162 -1.50 -1.96 4.45
N HIS A 163 -1.65 -1.31 5.60
CA HIS A 163 -0.54 -1.00 6.51
C HIS A 163 0.17 -2.24 7.04
N ILE A 164 -0.57 -3.15 7.68
CA ILE A 164 -0.06 -4.40 8.25
C ILE A 164 0.56 -5.31 7.17
N ASN A 165 0.05 -5.24 5.94
CA ASN A 165 0.60 -5.99 4.81
C ASN A 165 1.79 -5.26 4.14
N GLY A 166 2.27 -4.13 4.68
CA GLY A 166 3.41 -3.38 4.15
C GLY A 166 3.17 -2.67 2.80
N LEU A 167 1.91 -2.60 2.37
CA LEU A 167 1.51 -1.92 1.14
C LEU A 167 1.46 -0.40 1.33
N GLU A 168 1.17 0.04 2.55
CA GLU A 168 1.14 1.46 2.94
C GLU A 168 1.84 1.65 4.29
N ILE A 169 2.33 2.85 4.55
CA ILE A 169 2.77 3.24 5.89
C ILE A 169 1.78 4.28 6.37
N LEU A 170 1.04 3.92 7.42
CA LEU A 170 0.10 4.80 8.08
C LEU A 170 0.75 5.38 9.32
N GLY A 171 0.42 6.62 9.58
CA GLY A 171 0.78 7.34 10.79
C GLY A 171 -0.28 8.36 11.13
N GLY A 172 -0.11 9.10 12.22
CA GLY A 172 -1.01 10.19 12.54
C GLY A 172 -0.51 11.13 13.62
N PHE A 173 -1.32 12.16 13.88
CA PHE A 173 -1.08 13.22 14.86
C PHE A 173 -2.04 13.08 16.05
N ALA A 174 -1.62 13.53 17.24
CA ALA A 174 -2.39 13.37 18.47
C ALA A 174 -3.75 14.04 18.41
N LYS A 175 -4.80 13.31 18.79
CA LYS A 175 -6.03 13.93 19.31
C LYS A 175 -5.76 14.63 20.62
N ASP A 176 -6.71 15.44 21.09
CA ASP A 176 -6.66 15.97 22.46
C ASP A 176 -6.54 14.85 23.48
N ARG A 177 -7.20 13.70 23.24
CA ARG A 177 -7.04 12.51 24.08
C ARG A 177 -6.34 11.39 23.35
N VAL A 178 -5.40 10.74 24.02
CA VAL A 178 -4.55 9.68 23.47
C VAL A 178 -4.54 8.46 24.38
N LYS A 179 -4.51 7.26 23.78
CA LYS A 179 -4.44 5.98 24.49
C LYS A 179 -3.08 5.30 24.32
N VAL A 180 -2.25 5.80 23.41
CA VAL A 180 -0.90 5.29 23.19
C VAL A 180 0.08 6.45 23.31
N CYS A 181 1.28 6.17 23.78
CA CYS A 181 2.39 7.09 23.74
C CYS A 181 3.64 6.37 23.22
N TYR A 182 4.50 7.10 22.54
CA TYR A 182 5.75 6.62 21.97
C TYR A 182 6.88 7.61 22.28
N LEU A 183 8.05 7.09 22.60
CA LEU A 183 9.31 7.80 22.64
C LEU A 183 10.11 7.44 21.39
N ASP A 184 10.67 8.44 20.71
CA ASP A 184 11.61 8.22 19.60
C ASP A 184 13.04 8.52 20.05
N LEU A 185 13.83 7.46 20.22
CA LEU A 185 15.21 7.52 20.70
C LEU A 185 16.16 7.26 19.54
N ASP A 186 16.51 8.32 18.82
CA ASP A 186 17.39 8.26 17.64
C ASP A 186 18.88 8.40 18.01
N LEU A 187 19.70 7.57 17.37
CA LEU A 187 21.15 7.71 17.25
C LEU A 187 21.48 8.59 16.04
N HIS A 188 22.06 9.76 16.30
CA HIS A 188 22.54 10.66 15.25
C HIS A 188 23.95 10.30 14.76
N LYS A 189 24.33 10.79 13.57
CA LYS A 189 25.67 10.55 13.02
C LYS A 189 26.72 11.25 13.88
N GLY A 190 27.82 10.54 14.17
CA GLY A 190 28.94 11.08 14.96
C GLY A 190 28.81 10.87 16.48
N THR A 191 27.72 10.26 16.92
CA THR A 191 27.49 9.93 18.33
C THR A 191 28.14 8.60 18.73
N SER A 192 28.66 8.53 19.96
CA SER A 192 29.13 7.28 20.57
C SER A 192 27.98 6.27 20.73
N ALA A 193 28.07 5.15 20.01
CA ALA A 193 27.08 4.08 20.09
C ALA A 193 26.98 3.49 21.51
N THR A 194 28.09 3.43 22.25
CA THR A 194 28.11 2.92 23.63
C THR A 194 27.32 3.84 24.56
N VAL A 195 27.59 5.14 24.54
CA VAL A 195 26.88 6.13 25.35
C VAL A 195 25.39 6.13 25.03
N TYR A 196 25.04 6.02 23.74
CA TYR A 196 23.65 5.88 23.31
C TYR A 196 23.00 4.60 23.86
N LEU A 197 23.66 3.45 23.77
CA LEU A 197 23.10 2.19 24.27
C LEU A 197 22.94 2.20 25.80
N ASP A 198 23.86 2.82 26.53
CA ASP A 198 23.78 2.94 27.99
C ASP A 198 22.65 3.90 28.41
N GLY A 199 22.49 5.02 27.72
CA GLY A 199 21.36 5.92 27.95
C GLY A 199 20.01 5.27 27.62
N VAL A 200 19.92 4.54 26.50
CA VAL A 200 18.72 3.74 26.17
C VAL A 200 18.46 2.71 27.28
N ARG A 201 19.48 1.99 27.77
CA ARG A 201 19.34 1.03 28.86
C ARG A 201 18.76 1.69 30.11
N ALA A 202 19.27 2.85 30.52
CA ALA A 202 18.78 3.59 31.69
C ALA A 202 17.30 3.97 31.53
N ILE A 203 16.94 4.57 30.38
CA ILE A 203 15.56 4.95 30.07
C ILE A 203 14.64 3.73 30.15
N LEU A 204 14.97 2.65 29.42
CA LEU A 204 14.14 1.45 29.36
C LEU A 204 14.00 0.74 30.73
N THR A 205 15.03 0.80 31.57
CA THR A 205 15.00 0.23 32.93
C THR A 205 14.01 0.97 33.84
N ALA A 206 13.89 2.30 33.69
CA ALA A 206 12.96 3.11 34.47
C ALA A 206 11.53 3.18 33.88
N MET A 207 11.32 2.77 32.62
CA MET A 207 10.00 2.83 31.97
C MET A 207 8.86 2.07 32.66
N PRO A 208 9.07 0.91 33.32
CA PRO A 208 8.00 0.24 34.07
C PRO A 208 7.37 1.13 35.14
N ASP A 209 8.14 2.01 35.77
CA ASP A 209 7.64 2.92 36.81
C ASP A 209 6.86 4.09 36.20
N LEU A 210 7.35 4.66 35.08
CA LEU A 210 6.57 5.60 34.28
C LEU A 210 5.24 4.99 33.84
N LEU A 211 5.28 3.74 33.33
CA LEU A 211 4.09 3.01 32.89
C LEU A 211 3.08 2.90 34.04
N ARG A 212 3.54 2.51 35.24
CA ARG A 212 2.70 2.41 36.43
C ARG A 212 2.09 3.76 36.81
N HIS A 213 2.89 4.83 36.83
CA HIS A 213 2.45 6.18 37.18
C HIS A 213 1.38 6.71 36.21
N MET A 214 1.52 6.42 34.91
CA MET A 214 0.53 6.84 33.93
C MET A 214 -0.70 5.94 33.84
N GLY A 215 -0.79 4.89 34.66
CA GLY A 215 -1.84 3.87 34.55
C GLY A 215 -1.75 3.12 33.22
N GLY A 216 -0.55 2.98 32.68
CA GLY A 216 -0.25 2.20 31.50
C GLY A 216 -0.30 0.70 31.77
N SER A 217 -0.42 -0.06 30.69
CA SER A 217 -0.66 -1.51 30.74
C SER A 217 0.39 -2.30 30.00
N ARG A 218 0.88 -1.82 28.85
CA ARG A 218 1.78 -2.60 27.99
C ARG A 218 2.88 -1.73 27.44
N LEU A 219 4.08 -2.29 27.37
CA LEU A 219 5.27 -1.71 26.75
C LEU A 219 5.63 -2.55 25.52
N HIS A 220 6.01 -1.93 24.42
CA HIS A 220 6.53 -2.62 23.24
C HIS A 220 7.56 -1.73 22.54
N PHE A 221 8.43 -2.35 21.77
CA PHE A 221 9.49 -1.63 21.08
C PHE A 221 9.42 -1.88 19.59
N GLN A 222 9.96 -0.96 18.81
CA GLN A 222 10.05 -1.10 17.36
C GLN A 222 11.42 -0.65 16.87
N ILE A 223 12.13 -1.56 16.20
CA ILE A 223 13.48 -1.35 15.68
C ILE A 223 13.48 -1.66 14.19
N ALA A 224 14.22 -0.88 13.40
CA ALA A 224 14.37 -1.15 11.97
C ALA A 224 15.09 -2.49 11.73
N ASP A 225 14.66 -3.24 10.71
CA ASP A 225 15.20 -4.58 10.45
C ASP A 225 16.69 -4.55 10.06
N ARG A 226 17.15 -3.44 9.48
CA ARG A 226 18.52 -3.22 9.00
C ARG A 226 18.92 -1.77 9.23
N GLU A 227 20.20 -1.54 9.55
CA GLU A 227 20.77 -0.20 9.77
C GLU A 227 19.89 0.64 10.69
N ALA A 228 19.58 0.11 11.86
CA ALA A 228 18.82 0.83 12.87
C ALA A 228 19.55 2.14 13.20
N ALA A 229 18.78 3.23 13.21
CA ALA A 229 19.22 4.54 13.64
C ALA A 229 18.61 4.90 15.00
N GLY A 230 17.97 3.96 15.68
CA GLY A 230 17.24 4.24 16.91
C GLY A 230 16.26 3.15 17.31
N ILE A 231 15.51 3.43 18.36
CA ILE A 231 14.41 2.60 18.87
C ILE A 231 13.19 3.49 19.12
N HIS A 232 12.02 3.03 18.68
CA HIS A 232 10.77 3.62 19.11
C HIS A 232 10.22 2.78 20.26
N THR A 233 9.92 3.42 21.38
CA THR A 233 9.37 2.74 22.55
C THR A 233 7.94 3.17 22.76
N GLY A 234 6.99 2.25 22.61
CA GLY A 234 5.57 2.52 22.72
C GLY A 234 4.98 1.92 23.99
N PHE A 235 4.02 2.62 24.59
CA PHE A 235 3.21 2.05 25.66
C PHE A 235 1.74 2.43 25.56
N LEU A 236 0.91 1.51 26.08
CA LEU A 236 -0.54 1.58 26.06
C LEU A 236 -1.07 2.10 27.40
N LEU A 237 -1.78 3.23 27.38
CA LEU A 237 -2.46 3.79 28.53
C LEU A 237 -3.74 2.99 28.84
N GLY A 238 -4.01 2.72 30.12
CA GLY A 238 -5.23 2.05 30.55
C GLY A 238 -6.47 2.87 30.20
N GLN A 239 -6.39 4.19 30.41
CA GLN A 239 -7.41 5.16 30.03
C GLN A 239 -6.84 6.24 29.09
N PRO A 240 -7.65 6.77 28.16
CA PRO A 240 -7.22 7.91 27.36
C PRO A 240 -6.86 9.11 28.24
N ARG A 241 -5.71 9.73 28.01
CA ARG A 241 -5.26 10.94 28.71
C ARG A 241 -5.22 12.13 27.77
N ASP A 242 -5.26 13.34 28.31
CA ASP A 242 -4.96 14.53 27.52
C ASP A 242 -3.53 14.42 26.94
N SER A 243 -3.38 14.80 25.68
CA SER A 243 -2.14 14.65 24.92
C SER A 243 -1.04 15.59 25.40
N GLU A 244 -1.39 16.81 25.83
CA GLU A 244 -0.44 17.81 26.31
C GLU A 244 0.00 17.47 27.74
N ASP A 245 -0.95 17.03 28.58
CA ASP A 245 -0.63 16.52 29.93
C ASP A 245 0.26 15.28 29.85
N MET A 246 -0.04 14.35 28.94
CA MET A 246 0.76 13.14 28.73
C MET A 246 2.19 13.48 28.31
N VAL A 247 2.36 14.39 27.33
CA VAL A 247 3.69 14.83 26.88
C VAL A 247 4.44 15.52 28.00
N SER A 248 3.79 16.39 28.77
CA SER A 248 4.39 17.12 29.88
C SER A 248 4.85 16.18 30.99
N ALA A 249 4.02 15.20 31.37
CA ALA A 249 4.37 14.20 32.38
C ALA A 249 5.57 13.34 31.96
N VAL A 250 5.61 12.90 30.70
CA VAL A 250 6.75 12.14 30.16
C VAL A 250 8.04 12.96 30.15
N ARG A 251 7.97 14.25 29.77
CA ARG A 251 9.14 15.13 29.77
C ARG A 251 9.65 15.42 31.17
N HIS A 252 8.74 15.64 32.12
CA HIS A 252 9.11 15.82 33.52
C HIS A 252 9.83 14.57 34.06
N TRP A 253 9.28 13.39 33.82
CA TRP A 253 9.93 12.12 34.18
C TRP A 253 11.30 11.94 33.53
N LEU A 254 11.47 12.30 32.25
CA LEU A 254 12.77 12.25 31.56
C LEU A 254 13.79 13.22 32.18
N SER A 255 13.35 14.37 32.68
CA SER A 255 14.19 15.33 33.41
C SER A 255 14.64 14.76 34.74
N GLU A 256 13.72 14.22 35.54
CA GLU A 256 14.06 13.58 36.82
C GLU A 256 15.01 12.39 36.62
N LEU A 257 14.81 11.61 35.56
CA LEU A 257 15.71 10.52 35.22
C LEU A 257 17.10 11.02 34.84
N ALA A 258 17.19 12.14 34.12
CA ALA A 258 18.46 12.77 33.77
C ALA A 258 19.21 13.24 35.03
N ASP A 259 18.51 13.78 36.03
CA ASP A 259 19.10 14.18 37.30
C ASP A 259 19.65 12.97 38.08
N HIS A 260 18.91 11.86 38.11
CA HIS A 260 19.38 10.61 38.75
C HIS A 260 20.57 9.96 38.03
N HIS A 261 20.74 10.22 36.73
CA HIS A 261 21.81 9.69 35.90
C HIS A 261 22.67 10.82 35.31
N GLN A 262 23.01 11.82 36.12
CA GLN A 262 23.64 13.07 35.68
C GLN A 262 24.87 12.83 34.78
N GLU A 263 25.84 12.02 35.21
CA GLU A 263 27.06 11.75 34.44
C GLU A 263 26.77 11.12 33.07
N LEU A 264 25.82 10.18 33.01
CA LEU A 264 25.42 9.52 31.77
C LEU A 264 24.67 10.48 30.84
N HIS A 265 23.81 11.34 31.40
CA HIS A 265 23.11 12.37 30.64
C HIS A 265 24.08 13.41 30.07
N GLU A 266 25.08 13.84 30.85
CA GLU A 266 26.14 14.75 30.39
C GLU A 266 26.96 14.12 29.26
N ALA A 267 27.36 12.84 29.40
CA ALA A 267 28.05 12.10 28.34
C ALA A 267 27.18 11.97 27.08
N TRP A 268 25.87 11.72 27.25
CA TRP A 268 24.88 11.63 26.18
C TRP A 268 24.78 12.93 25.37
N VAL A 269 24.61 14.06 26.05
CA VAL A 269 24.54 15.39 25.42
C VAL A 269 25.87 15.75 24.76
N THR A 270 27.00 15.51 25.44
CA THR A 270 28.35 15.76 24.90
C THR A 270 28.62 14.94 23.64
N SER A 271 28.02 13.75 23.53
CA SER A 271 28.08 12.89 22.34
C SER A 271 27.17 13.36 21.19
N GLY A 272 26.56 14.53 21.30
CA GLY A 272 25.74 15.15 20.25
C GLY A 272 24.29 14.65 20.17
N LEU A 273 23.80 13.97 21.21
CA LEU A 273 22.39 13.56 21.30
C LEU A 273 21.53 14.66 21.95
N LYS A 274 20.23 14.65 21.65
CA LYS A 274 19.27 15.56 22.29
C LYS A 274 19.18 15.24 23.79
N PRO A 275 19.11 16.24 24.69
CA PRO A 275 18.80 16.02 26.10
C PRO A 275 17.55 15.18 26.28
N TRP A 276 17.49 14.35 27.34
CA TRP A 276 16.40 13.39 27.51
C TRP A 276 15.02 14.05 27.57
N ASP A 277 14.87 15.18 28.26
CA ASP A 277 13.62 15.96 28.34
C ASP A 277 13.19 16.57 26.99
N LYS A 278 14.11 16.63 26.00
CA LYS A 278 13.86 17.06 24.62
C LYS A 278 13.61 15.91 23.65
N THR A 279 13.54 14.67 24.15
CA THR A 279 13.15 13.49 23.36
C THR A 279 11.78 13.73 22.70
N GLU A 280 11.63 13.22 21.48
CA GLU A 280 10.35 13.32 20.77
C GLU A 280 9.33 12.36 21.40
N VAL A 281 8.23 12.93 21.89
CA VAL A 281 7.11 12.21 22.49
C VAL A 281 5.93 12.27 21.54
N PHE A 282 5.38 11.10 21.23
CA PHE A 282 4.31 10.91 20.27
C PHE A 282 3.12 10.17 20.89
N PRO A 283 1.92 10.26 20.27
CA PRO A 283 1.60 11.23 19.25
C PRO A 283 1.65 12.66 19.82
N CYS A 284 1.91 13.65 18.97
CA CYS A 284 1.75 15.06 19.31
C CYS A 284 0.95 15.79 18.21
N LYS A 285 0.49 17.02 18.49
CA LYS A 285 -0.35 17.79 17.55
C LYS A 285 0.43 18.31 16.33
N THR A 286 1.74 18.51 16.48
CA THR A 286 2.60 19.16 15.49
C THR A 286 3.35 18.18 14.58
N ASN A 287 3.73 17.01 15.10
CA ASN A 287 4.48 15.99 14.37
C ASN A 287 3.72 14.66 14.38
N GLY A 288 3.61 14.02 13.22
CA GLY A 288 2.95 12.73 13.12
C GLY A 288 3.92 11.57 13.33
N PHE A 289 3.42 10.49 13.92
CA PHE A 289 4.19 9.27 14.16
C PHE A 289 3.66 8.11 13.32
N ARG A 290 4.49 7.09 13.08
CA ARG A 290 4.10 5.89 12.32
C ARG A 290 3.41 4.88 13.23
N LEU A 291 2.35 4.26 12.75
CA LEU A 291 1.71 3.16 13.45
C LEU A 291 2.67 1.95 13.57
N PRO A 292 2.55 1.14 14.64
CA PRO A 292 3.34 -0.07 14.81
C PRO A 292 2.94 -1.13 13.78
N LEU A 293 3.75 -2.19 13.66
CA LEU A 293 3.64 -3.19 12.59
C LEU A 293 3.81 -2.57 11.18
N CYS A 294 4.61 -1.50 11.10
CA CYS A 294 5.10 -0.98 9.83
C CYS A 294 6.05 -1.98 9.18
N ARG A 295 6.10 -2.01 7.84
CA ARG A 295 7.15 -2.76 7.11
C ARG A 295 8.56 -2.27 7.48
N ASP A 296 9.54 -3.14 7.23
CA ASP A 296 10.98 -2.89 7.43
C ASP A 296 11.36 -2.65 8.91
N ARG A 297 10.50 -3.06 9.84
CA ARG A 297 10.69 -2.93 11.28
C ARG A 297 10.21 -4.19 11.99
N THR A 298 10.95 -4.59 13.01
CA THR A 298 10.58 -5.67 13.92
C THR A 298 9.96 -5.06 15.18
N MET A 299 8.81 -5.60 15.59
CA MET A 299 8.26 -5.32 16.91
C MET A 299 8.92 -6.22 17.95
N LEU A 300 9.39 -5.66 19.06
CA LEU A 300 9.83 -6.43 20.22
C LEU A 300 8.73 -6.35 21.28
N LEU A 301 8.16 -7.49 21.62
CA LEU A 301 7.05 -7.64 22.56
C LEU A 301 7.59 -8.27 23.85
N ASP A 302 7.21 -9.50 24.16
CA ASP A 302 7.90 -10.43 25.05
C ASP A 302 9.15 -11.05 24.39
N ARG A 303 9.14 -11.08 23.05
CA ARG A 303 10.20 -11.53 22.16
C ARG A 303 10.10 -10.79 20.82
N PRO A 304 11.07 -10.93 19.91
CA PRO A 304 10.93 -10.42 18.55
C PRO A 304 9.71 -11.04 17.87
N LEU A 305 8.77 -10.20 17.41
CA LEU A 305 7.57 -10.66 16.73
C LEU A 305 7.95 -11.17 15.34
N ALA A 306 7.84 -12.48 15.16
CA ALA A 306 8.17 -13.12 13.90
C ALA A 306 7.24 -12.66 12.76
N LEU A 307 7.80 -12.52 11.57
CA LEU A 307 7.00 -12.41 10.36
C LEU A 307 6.30 -13.75 10.10
N LEU A 308 5.06 -13.67 9.61
CA LEU A 308 4.33 -14.84 9.14
C LEU A 308 5.06 -15.47 7.93
N PRO A 309 4.80 -16.75 7.57
CA PRO A 309 5.47 -17.42 6.44
C PRO A 309 5.37 -16.70 5.09
N ASN A 310 4.39 -15.81 4.94
CA ASN A 310 4.20 -14.96 3.76
C ASN A 310 4.88 -13.59 3.87
N GLY A 311 5.79 -13.39 4.83
CA GLY A 311 6.54 -12.15 5.06
C GLY A 311 5.74 -11.02 5.69
N ARG A 312 4.50 -11.26 6.14
CA ARG A 312 3.64 -10.21 6.73
C ARG A 312 3.83 -10.11 8.23
N GLN A 313 3.54 -8.93 8.78
CA GLN A 313 3.48 -8.70 10.21
C GLN A 313 2.38 -9.55 10.87
N ASP A 314 2.70 -10.13 12.04
CA ASP A 314 1.75 -10.94 12.81
C ASP A 314 0.87 -10.06 13.72
N LEU A 315 -0.19 -9.51 13.12
CA LEU A 315 -1.19 -8.74 13.85
C LEU A 315 -1.85 -9.54 14.99
N CYS A 316 -2.05 -10.85 14.81
CA CYS A 316 -2.74 -11.65 15.83
C CYS A 316 -1.86 -11.79 17.07
N GLY A 317 -0.57 -12.13 16.87
CA GLY A 317 0.42 -12.15 17.94
C GLY A 317 0.55 -10.81 18.66
N PHE A 318 0.63 -9.71 17.89
CA PHE A 318 0.68 -8.36 18.47
C PHE A 318 -0.55 -8.03 19.33
N MET A 319 -1.76 -8.28 18.82
CA MET A 319 -2.98 -7.99 19.56
C MET A 319 -3.20 -8.95 20.75
N ALA A 320 -2.72 -10.19 20.66
CA ALA A 320 -2.70 -11.13 21.78
C ALA A 320 -1.79 -10.60 22.90
N TYR A 321 -0.59 -10.13 22.58
CA TYR A 321 0.32 -9.50 23.55
C TYR A 321 -0.31 -8.29 24.23
N LEU A 322 -0.92 -7.37 23.47
CA LEU A 322 -1.55 -6.18 24.04
C LEU A 322 -2.70 -6.49 25.02
N ARG A 323 -3.36 -7.66 24.89
CA ARG A 323 -4.46 -8.08 25.75
C ARG A 323 -4.02 -9.03 26.87
N GLY A 324 -3.01 -9.87 26.62
CA GLY A 324 -2.49 -10.86 27.56
C GLY A 324 -1.63 -10.25 28.65
N SER A 325 -1.20 -11.02 29.65
CA SER A 325 -0.41 -10.56 30.80
C SER A 325 1.10 -10.77 30.66
N THR A 326 1.56 -11.22 29.50
CA THR A 326 2.99 -11.50 29.27
C THR A 326 3.81 -10.22 29.49
N PRO A 327 4.92 -10.28 30.25
CA PRO A 327 5.80 -9.14 30.44
C PRO A 327 6.48 -8.75 29.12
N ALA A 328 6.91 -7.49 29.04
CA ALA A 328 7.75 -7.04 27.95
C ALA A 328 9.12 -7.74 27.99
N MET A 329 9.77 -7.78 26.83
CA MET A 329 11.12 -8.30 26.65
C MET A 329 12.07 -7.58 27.62
N PRO A 330 12.96 -8.31 28.33
CA PRO A 330 13.90 -7.69 29.26
C PRO A 330 14.74 -6.62 28.60
N THR A 331 15.04 -5.55 29.35
CA THR A 331 15.79 -4.39 28.85
C THR A 331 17.10 -4.79 28.17
N ASP A 332 17.89 -5.67 28.78
CA ASP A 332 19.17 -6.09 28.21
C ASP A 332 19.02 -6.83 26.89
N ASP A 333 17.95 -7.62 26.73
CA ASP A 333 17.67 -8.31 25.48
C ASP A 333 17.24 -7.34 24.38
N VAL A 334 16.49 -6.28 24.73
CA VAL A 334 16.12 -5.20 23.80
C VAL A 334 17.37 -4.42 23.37
N VAL A 335 18.22 -4.02 24.32
CA VAL A 335 19.46 -3.29 24.05
C VAL A 335 20.41 -4.14 23.20
N LYS A 336 20.55 -5.43 23.49
CA LYS A 336 21.33 -6.38 22.68
C LYS A 336 20.78 -6.50 21.26
N TYR A 337 19.46 -6.58 21.10
CA TYR A 337 18.81 -6.65 19.78
C TYR A 337 19.04 -5.36 18.97
N LEU A 338 19.00 -4.21 19.64
CA LEU A 338 19.27 -2.89 19.07
C LEU A 338 20.74 -2.77 18.63
N ALA A 339 21.68 -3.07 19.53
CA ALA A 339 23.12 -2.98 19.28
C ALA A 339 23.55 -3.79 18.05
N ALA A 340 22.98 -5.00 17.88
CA ALA A 340 23.25 -5.85 16.72
C ALA A 340 22.76 -5.28 15.37
N ARG A 341 21.95 -4.22 15.38
CA ARG A 341 21.37 -3.58 14.18
C ARG A 341 21.75 -2.13 14.01
N LEU A 342 22.34 -1.50 15.02
CA LEU A 342 22.84 -0.14 14.90
C LEU A 342 23.85 -0.08 13.77
N LYS A 343 23.78 0.99 12.98
CA LYS A 343 24.75 1.23 11.93
C LYS A 343 26.09 1.58 12.58
N THR A 344 26.98 0.59 12.71
CA THR A 344 28.35 0.86 13.17
C THR A 344 28.98 1.86 12.20
N PRO A 345 29.48 3.01 12.65
CA PRO A 345 30.31 3.84 11.81
C PRO A 345 31.48 2.95 11.36
N GLU A 346 31.63 2.73 10.05
CA GLU A 346 32.90 2.20 9.56
C GLU A 346 33.97 3.17 10.08
N PRO A 347 35.00 2.68 10.82
CA PRO A 347 36.07 3.54 11.26
C PRO A 347 36.60 4.24 10.02
N ALA A 348 36.54 5.57 10.02
CA ALA A 348 37.04 6.37 8.91
C ALA A 348 38.49 5.91 8.68
N SER A 349 38.72 5.15 7.61
CA SER A 349 40.05 4.67 7.28
C SER A 349 40.94 5.89 7.28
N ALA A 350 41.90 5.94 8.19
CA ALA A 350 42.86 7.03 8.33
C ALA A 350 43.55 7.18 6.97
N LYS A 351 43.05 8.10 6.15
CA LYS A 351 43.75 8.52 4.95
C LYS A 351 44.88 9.39 5.47
N THR A 352 46.04 8.74 5.59
CA THR A 352 47.34 9.35 5.79
C THR A 352 47.45 10.64 5.00
N ASP A 353 47.68 11.72 5.74
CA ASP A 353 48.07 13.02 5.24
C ASP A 353 49.29 12.89 4.33
N GLN A 354 49.10 13.11 3.04
CA GLN A 354 50.16 13.64 2.19
C GLN A 354 49.79 15.09 1.88
N GLY A 355 50.58 15.98 2.47
CA GLY A 355 50.31 17.41 2.50
C GLY A 355 50.37 18.07 1.15
N HIS A 356 49.47 19.04 0.95
CA HIS A 356 49.77 20.22 0.17
C HIS A 356 49.19 21.44 0.88
N SER A 357 50.11 22.27 1.39
CA SER A 357 49.88 23.64 1.80
C SER A 357 49.54 24.48 0.56
N ALA A 358 48.40 25.18 0.56
CA ALA A 358 48.28 26.55 0.07
C ALA A 358 46.84 27.11 0.20
N ARG A 359 46.79 28.31 0.80
CA ARG A 359 45.82 29.42 0.65
C ARG A 359 44.35 29.21 1.05
N LYS A 360 44.02 29.90 2.15
CA LYS A 360 42.68 30.34 2.56
C LYS A 360 42.02 31.20 1.47
N GLY A 361 40.85 30.75 1.01
CA GLY A 361 39.85 31.53 0.28
C GLY A 361 38.45 31.02 0.66
N PRO A 362 37.40 31.85 0.59
CA PRO A 362 36.06 31.51 1.06
C PRO A 362 35.46 30.42 0.17
N ARG A 363 35.28 29.21 0.72
CA ARG A 363 34.73 28.06 -0.01
C ARG A 363 33.21 28.17 -0.09
N LEU A 364 32.72 28.53 -1.28
CA LEU A 364 31.35 28.25 -1.72
C LEU A 364 31.03 26.75 -1.52
N ALA A 365 29.82 26.49 -1.05
CA ALA A 365 29.30 25.17 -0.72
C ALA A 365 29.60 24.15 -1.83
N SER A 366 30.47 23.19 -1.53
CA SER A 366 30.66 22.02 -2.39
C SER A 366 29.47 21.07 -2.19
N PRO A 367 28.90 20.52 -3.27
CA PRO A 367 27.75 19.62 -3.18
C PRO A 367 28.14 18.35 -2.41
N GLN A 368 27.38 18.04 -1.36
CA GLN A 368 27.50 16.76 -0.66
C GLN A 368 27.33 15.60 -1.66
N PRO A 369 28.11 14.51 -1.54
CA PRO A 369 27.86 13.33 -2.35
C PRO A 369 26.45 12.79 -2.06
N PRO A 370 25.69 12.38 -3.08
CA PRO A 370 24.32 11.92 -2.89
C PRO A 370 24.30 10.70 -1.97
N CYS A 371 23.41 10.77 -0.98
CA CYS A 371 22.97 9.68 -0.10
C CYS A 371 22.83 8.36 -0.91
N PRO A 372 23.22 7.18 -0.37
CA PRO A 372 23.11 5.92 -1.09
C PRO A 372 21.68 5.73 -1.56
N SER A 373 21.51 5.75 -2.88
CA SER A 373 20.21 5.72 -3.54
C SER A 373 19.46 4.47 -3.11
N GLN A 374 18.24 4.65 -2.60
CA GLN A 374 17.31 3.54 -2.36
C GLN A 374 17.19 2.75 -3.67
N ARG A 375 17.72 1.52 -3.70
CA ARG A 375 17.59 0.62 -4.86
C ARG A 375 16.11 0.49 -5.20
N THR A 376 15.73 0.98 -6.38
CA THR A 376 14.35 0.87 -6.86
C THR A 376 14.18 -0.53 -7.40
N LYS A 377 13.35 -1.37 -6.76
CA LYS A 377 13.11 -2.74 -7.26
C LYS A 377 12.24 -2.71 -8.51
N ILE A 378 12.60 -3.50 -9.52
CA ILE A 378 11.78 -3.71 -10.71
C ILE A 378 10.64 -4.70 -10.39
N VAL A 379 9.43 -4.44 -10.90
CA VAL A 379 8.28 -5.34 -10.73
C VAL A 379 8.17 -6.26 -11.95
N TRP A 380 8.68 -7.47 -11.82
CA TRP A 380 8.72 -8.46 -12.92
C TRP A 380 7.43 -9.24 -13.15
N LYS A 381 6.60 -9.44 -12.11
CA LYS A 381 5.50 -10.41 -12.13
C LYS A 381 4.50 -10.12 -13.26
N GLY A 382 4.48 -11.02 -14.26
CA GLY A 382 3.59 -10.93 -15.42
C GLY A 382 3.96 -9.83 -16.43
N ARG A 383 5.15 -9.24 -16.30
CA ARG A 383 5.66 -8.13 -17.13
C ARG A 383 7.11 -8.33 -17.58
N THR A 384 7.69 -9.52 -17.41
CA THR A 384 9.13 -9.77 -17.68
C THR A 384 9.57 -9.33 -19.07
N ARG A 385 8.89 -9.75 -20.14
CA ARG A 385 9.22 -9.37 -21.53
C ARG A 385 9.20 -7.85 -21.75
N PRO A 386 8.07 -7.13 -21.56
CA PRO A 386 8.04 -5.70 -21.81
C PRO A 386 8.98 -4.92 -20.89
N THR A 387 9.24 -5.40 -19.67
CA THR A 387 10.20 -4.78 -18.77
C THR A 387 11.65 -4.94 -19.26
N LEU A 388 12.05 -6.13 -19.74
CA LEU A 388 13.38 -6.34 -20.33
C LEU A 388 13.58 -5.46 -21.56
N VAL A 389 12.64 -5.51 -22.52
CA VAL A 389 12.71 -4.73 -23.76
C VAL A 389 12.82 -3.24 -23.47
N ARG A 390 11.91 -2.68 -22.66
CA ARG A 390 11.93 -1.24 -22.33
C ARG A 390 13.19 -0.81 -21.59
N PHE A 391 13.79 -1.69 -20.77
CA PHE A 391 15.05 -1.40 -20.11
C PHE A 391 16.18 -1.28 -21.14
N TRP A 392 16.36 -2.28 -21.99
CA TRP A 392 17.44 -2.28 -22.98
C TRP A 392 17.27 -1.26 -24.11
N LEU A 393 16.04 -0.79 -24.35
CA LEU A 393 15.75 0.34 -25.24
C LEU A 393 15.94 1.71 -24.56
N GLY A 394 16.36 1.77 -23.29
CA GLY A 394 16.56 3.04 -22.59
C GLY A 394 15.26 3.78 -22.20
N LEU A 395 14.10 3.11 -22.28
CA LEU A 395 12.78 3.71 -22.03
C LEU A 395 12.38 3.67 -20.55
N HIS A 396 12.96 2.76 -19.76
CA HIS A 396 12.68 2.66 -18.32
C HIS A 396 13.84 2.00 -17.56
N ASN A 397 14.73 2.84 -17.01
CA ASN A 397 16.00 2.40 -16.42
C ASN A 397 16.17 2.96 -14.99
N PRO A 398 15.42 2.44 -13.99
CA PRO A 398 15.48 2.97 -12.63
C PRO A 398 16.89 2.86 -12.02
N ARG A 399 17.24 3.79 -11.13
CA ARG A 399 18.58 3.82 -10.52
C ARG A 399 18.94 2.53 -9.79
N GLY A 400 20.14 2.02 -10.06
CA GLY A 400 20.72 0.84 -9.40
C GLY A 400 20.10 -0.50 -9.79
N THR A 401 19.48 -0.61 -10.96
CA THR A 401 18.76 -1.81 -11.42
C THR A 401 19.51 -2.69 -12.42
N LEU A 402 20.66 -2.26 -12.96
CA LEU A 402 21.38 -3.01 -14.01
C LEU A 402 21.61 -4.48 -13.63
N ASN A 403 22.15 -4.76 -12.44
CA ASN A 403 22.43 -6.14 -12.02
C ASN A 403 21.16 -6.98 -11.83
N GLU A 404 20.03 -6.36 -11.50
CA GLU A 404 18.74 -7.05 -11.40
C GLU A 404 18.27 -7.49 -12.79
N VAL A 405 18.37 -6.59 -13.77
CA VAL A 405 18.03 -6.89 -15.18
C VAL A 405 18.98 -7.93 -15.76
N LEU A 406 20.29 -7.77 -15.58
CA LEU A 406 21.28 -8.77 -15.99
C LEU A 406 21.00 -10.13 -15.38
N GLY A 407 20.67 -10.19 -14.08
CA GLY A 407 20.34 -11.44 -13.40
C GLY A 407 19.08 -12.13 -13.94
N VAL A 408 18.10 -11.38 -14.43
CA VAL A 408 16.92 -11.94 -15.10
C VAL A 408 17.25 -12.38 -16.53
N HIS A 409 18.00 -11.55 -17.27
CA HIS A 409 18.34 -11.82 -18.66
C HIS A 409 19.29 -13.02 -18.80
N ALA A 410 20.32 -13.10 -17.94
CA ALA A 410 21.28 -14.20 -17.91
C ALA A 410 20.64 -15.57 -17.67
N ARG A 411 19.54 -15.65 -16.89
CA ARG A 411 18.80 -16.92 -16.68
C ARG A 411 18.12 -17.46 -17.94
N LEU A 412 17.92 -16.61 -18.93
CA LEU A 412 17.38 -17.01 -20.22
C LEU A 412 18.48 -17.56 -21.13
N GLY A 413 19.76 -17.26 -20.83
CA GLY A 413 20.93 -17.69 -21.60
C GLY A 413 20.93 -19.20 -21.86
N PRO A 414 20.93 -20.07 -20.83
CA PRO A 414 20.94 -21.51 -21.03
C PRO A 414 19.76 -22.06 -21.84
N LEU A 415 18.65 -21.32 -21.91
CA LEU A 415 17.47 -21.72 -22.68
C LEU A 415 17.56 -21.28 -24.14
N PHE A 416 18.01 -20.06 -24.42
CA PHE A 416 18.04 -19.51 -25.80
C PHE A 416 19.39 -19.74 -26.50
N LEU A 417 20.46 -19.88 -25.73
CA LEU A 417 21.85 -20.05 -26.15
C LEU A 417 22.50 -21.18 -25.32
N PRO A 418 22.03 -22.44 -25.47
CA PRO A 418 22.55 -23.57 -24.71
C PRO A 418 24.04 -23.75 -24.97
N ASP A 419 24.81 -23.95 -23.90
CA ASP A 419 26.27 -24.12 -23.89
C ASP A 419 27.08 -22.98 -24.54
N GLN A 420 26.47 -21.81 -24.72
CA GLN A 420 27.07 -20.62 -25.34
C GLN A 420 27.14 -19.45 -24.34
N GLU A 421 27.78 -19.67 -23.17
CA GLU A 421 27.95 -18.64 -22.13
C GLU A 421 28.66 -17.39 -22.66
N ASP A 422 29.77 -17.57 -23.39
CA ASP A 422 30.55 -16.45 -23.96
C ASP A 422 29.71 -15.62 -24.93
N ARG A 423 28.91 -16.28 -25.78
CA ARG A 423 28.04 -15.58 -26.73
C ARG A 423 26.93 -14.81 -26.03
N ALA A 424 26.38 -15.35 -24.94
CA ALA A 424 25.42 -14.64 -24.11
C ALA A 424 26.06 -13.42 -23.42
N ALA A 425 27.35 -13.51 -23.05
CA ALA A 425 28.11 -12.38 -22.55
C ALA A 425 28.26 -11.30 -23.63
N ASP A 426 28.68 -11.67 -24.84
CA ASP A 426 28.86 -10.72 -25.95
C ASP A 426 27.57 -9.95 -26.26
N TYR A 427 26.43 -10.62 -26.32
CA TYR A 427 25.13 -9.95 -26.52
C TYR A 427 24.78 -8.98 -25.39
N LEU A 428 25.00 -9.37 -24.14
CA LEU A 428 24.69 -8.51 -23.00
C LEU A 428 25.68 -7.35 -22.86
N GLU A 429 26.95 -7.54 -23.20
CA GLU A 429 27.95 -6.47 -23.31
C GLU A 429 27.50 -5.46 -24.37
N GLN A 430 27.18 -5.93 -25.58
CA GLN A 430 26.64 -5.09 -26.65
C GLN A 430 25.38 -4.34 -26.20
N PHE A 431 24.45 -4.98 -25.50
CA PHE A 431 23.24 -4.31 -25.02
C PHE A 431 23.52 -3.24 -23.97
N ILE A 432 24.55 -3.40 -23.15
CA ILE A 432 24.97 -2.39 -22.18
C ILE A 432 25.64 -1.22 -22.89
N GLU A 433 26.50 -1.48 -23.88
CA GLU A 433 27.16 -0.45 -24.69
C GLU A 433 26.17 0.39 -25.49
N GLU A 434 25.11 -0.24 -26.01
CA GLU A 434 24.04 0.43 -26.76
C GLU A 434 23.04 1.20 -25.86
N LEU A 435 23.16 1.15 -24.53
CA LEU A 435 22.28 1.93 -23.66
C LEU A 435 22.53 3.43 -23.85
N PRO A 436 21.48 4.23 -24.08
CA PRO A 436 21.65 5.67 -24.23
C PRO A 436 22.12 6.30 -22.92
N GLU A 437 22.90 7.39 -23.00
CA GLU A 437 23.55 8.01 -21.82
C GLU A 437 22.57 8.36 -20.70
N HIS A 438 21.35 8.82 -21.03
CA HIS A 438 20.32 9.14 -20.04
C HIS A 438 19.87 7.93 -19.21
N ALA A 439 20.09 6.71 -19.71
CA ALA A 439 19.78 5.46 -19.03
C ALA A 439 20.91 4.94 -18.12
N TRP A 440 22.12 5.51 -18.19
CA TRP A 440 23.29 5.02 -17.42
C TRP A 440 23.12 5.12 -15.91
N ALA A 441 22.22 5.99 -15.43
CA ALA A 441 21.85 6.08 -14.03
C ALA A 441 21.36 4.75 -13.42
N CYS A 442 21.01 3.76 -14.24
CA CYS A 442 20.72 2.40 -13.77
C CYS A 442 21.91 1.68 -13.11
N SER A 443 23.14 2.17 -13.27
CA SER A 443 24.35 1.66 -12.62
C SER A 443 25.36 2.77 -12.39
N SER A 444 25.79 2.97 -11.14
CA SER A 444 26.84 3.95 -10.82
C SER A 444 28.20 3.64 -11.44
N ARG A 445 28.40 2.42 -11.95
CA ARG A 445 29.61 2.03 -12.70
C ARG A 445 29.56 2.56 -14.14
N LEU A 446 28.39 2.52 -14.77
CA LEU A 446 28.19 3.13 -16.09
C LEU A 446 28.35 4.65 -16.02
N GLU A 447 27.76 5.30 -15.00
CA GLU A 447 27.93 6.74 -14.76
C GLU A 447 29.41 7.16 -14.55
N ARG A 448 30.29 6.23 -14.16
CA ARG A 448 31.73 6.47 -13.95
C ARG A 448 32.60 5.91 -15.08
N HIS A 449 32.00 5.38 -16.15
CA HIS A 449 32.71 4.69 -17.23
C HIS A 449 33.62 3.53 -16.75
N ASP A 450 33.24 2.85 -15.66
CA ASP A 450 33.96 1.70 -15.10
C ASP A 450 33.55 0.40 -15.83
N TRP A 451 33.89 0.33 -17.11
CA TRP A 451 33.52 -0.76 -18.02
C TRP A 451 34.11 -2.11 -17.59
N ALA A 452 35.35 -2.12 -17.08
CA ALA A 452 36.01 -3.32 -16.59
C ALA A 452 35.21 -3.98 -15.45
N LYS A 453 34.70 -3.17 -14.50
CA LYS A 453 33.89 -3.71 -13.41
C LYS A 453 32.53 -4.21 -13.88
N VAL A 454 31.90 -3.52 -14.84
CA VAL A 454 30.63 -3.97 -15.43
C VAL A 454 30.79 -5.33 -16.12
N LYS A 455 31.85 -5.49 -16.92
CA LYS A 455 32.19 -6.76 -17.58
C LYS A 455 32.46 -7.89 -16.58
N SER A 456 33.27 -7.63 -15.55
CA SER A 456 33.55 -8.60 -14.48
C SER A 456 32.26 -9.05 -13.75
N ASP A 457 31.35 -8.11 -13.44
CA ASP A 457 30.11 -8.43 -12.75
C ASP A 457 29.13 -9.20 -13.66
N LEU A 458 29.08 -8.89 -14.96
CA LEU A 458 28.30 -9.61 -15.95
C LEU A 458 28.75 -11.07 -16.07
N GLN A 459 30.05 -11.29 -16.25
CA GLN A 459 30.66 -12.62 -16.34
C GLN A 459 30.34 -13.45 -15.09
N GLY A 460 30.48 -12.87 -13.91
CA GLY A 460 30.10 -13.54 -12.66
C GLY A 460 28.60 -13.88 -12.58
N ILE A 461 27.70 -13.10 -13.18
CA ILE A 461 26.26 -13.38 -13.23
C ILE A 461 25.95 -14.52 -14.21
N LEU A 462 26.55 -14.49 -15.41
CA LEU A 462 26.35 -15.51 -16.45
C LEU A 462 26.88 -16.87 -16.01
N SER A 463 28.10 -16.93 -15.47
CA SER A 463 28.68 -18.17 -14.96
C SER A 463 27.78 -18.81 -13.90
N ARG A 464 27.18 -18.02 -13.02
CA ARG A 464 26.21 -18.55 -12.04
C ARG A 464 24.87 -18.97 -12.63
N ALA A 465 24.47 -18.44 -13.79
CA ALA A 465 23.23 -18.78 -14.49
C ALA A 465 23.39 -20.05 -15.35
N TYR A 466 24.55 -20.24 -15.99
CA TYR A 466 24.88 -21.44 -16.74
C TYR A 466 25.22 -22.62 -15.82
N ASN A 467 25.86 -22.37 -14.67
CA ASN A 467 26.17 -23.41 -13.68
C ASN A 467 25.06 -23.63 -12.62
N GLY A 468 23.87 -23.03 -12.77
CA GLY A 468 22.75 -23.24 -11.84
C GLY A 468 21.72 -22.10 -11.82
N THR A 469 20.72 -22.18 -10.93
CA THR A 469 19.59 -21.22 -10.96
C THR A 469 19.82 -19.93 -10.14
N LEU A 470 21.06 -19.48 -9.95
CA LEU A 470 21.38 -18.30 -9.09
C LEU A 470 20.83 -18.43 -7.66
N LYS A 471 20.90 -19.62 -7.05
CA LYS A 471 20.46 -19.92 -5.67
C LYS A 471 18.97 -19.61 -5.41
N GLN A 472 18.06 -20.03 -6.30
CA GLN A 472 16.62 -19.94 -5.99
C GLN A 472 16.26 -20.91 -4.87
N LYS A 473 15.28 -20.52 -4.04
CA LYS A 473 14.81 -21.35 -2.90
C LYS A 473 14.18 -22.68 -3.35
N ASP A 474 13.66 -22.72 -4.58
CA ASP A 474 13.05 -23.89 -5.22
C ASP A 474 13.50 -23.89 -6.69
N GLU A 475 14.62 -24.59 -6.94
CA GLU A 475 15.28 -24.58 -8.24
C GLU A 475 14.43 -25.27 -9.32
N ALA A 476 13.81 -26.40 -8.97
CA ALA A 476 12.97 -27.17 -9.89
C ALA A 476 11.74 -26.38 -10.36
N MET A 477 11.01 -25.73 -9.44
CA MET A 477 9.87 -24.89 -9.80
C MET A 477 10.31 -23.66 -10.60
N SER A 478 11.48 -23.09 -10.30
CA SER A 478 12.03 -21.97 -11.05
C SER A 478 12.39 -22.36 -12.48
N ALA A 479 13.07 -23.49 -12.67
CA ALA A 479 13.42 -24.03 -13.98
C ALA A 479 12.16 -24.28 -14.82
N HIS A 480 11.17 -24.98 -14.26
CA HIS A 480 9.90 -25.23 -14.96
C HIS A 480 9.18 -23.94 -15.39
N LYS A 481 9.16 -22.90 -14.54
CA LYS A 481 8.55 -21.61 -14.92
C LYS A 481 9.33 -20.88 -16.00
N LEU A 482 10.66 -20.96 -15.98
CA LEU A 482 11.51 -20.37 -17.02
C LEU A 482 11.31 -21.08 -18.35
N ASP A 483 11.20 -22.41 -18.36
CA ASP A 483 10.89 -23.20 -19.56
C ASP A 483 9.55 -22.83 -20.18
N LEU A 484 8.51 -22.66 -19.35
CA LEU A 484 7.19 -22.21 -19.83
C LEU A 484 7.27 -20.82 -20.47
N VAL A 485 8.04 -19.90 -19.87
CA VAL A 485 8.24 -18.55 -20.41
C VAL A 485 9.02 -18.60 -21.72
N ALA A 486 10.13 -19.34 -21.76
CA ALA A 486 10.96 -19.47 -22.95
C ALA A 486 10.19 -20.13 -24.10
N SER A 487 9.44 -21.19 -23.82
CA SER A 487 8.60 -21.88 -24.82
C SER A 487 7.55 -20.94 -25.40
N HIS A 488 6.86 -20.19 -24.55
CA HIS A 488 5.90 -19.18 -25.02
C HIS A 488 6.57 -18.10 -25.87
N TRP A 489 7.74 -17.59 -25.46
CA TRP A 489 8.46 -16.57 -26.21
C TRP A 489 8.94 -17.06 -27.58
N ARG A 490 9.48 -18.28 -27.66
CA ARG A 490 9.80 -18.92 -28.95
C ARG A 490 8.57 -19.06 -29.84
N SER A 491 7.41 -19.45 -29.27
CA SER A 491 6.17 -19.62 -30.03
C SER A 491 5.65 -18.33 -30.68
N ILE A 492 6.02 -17.16 -30.15
CA ILE A 492 5.66 -15.85 -30.69
C ILE A 492 6.83 -15.17 -31.43
N GLY A 493 7.89 -15.91 -31.73
CA GLY A 493 9.06 -15.42 -32.45
C GLY A 493 9.93 -14.43 -31.67
N PHE A 494 9.80 -14.35 -30.34
CA PHE A 494 10.60 -13.46 -29.51
C PHE A 494 11.87 -14.16 -29.00
N ASP A 495 13.03 -13.57 -29.31
CA ASP A 495 14.34 -13.99 -28.83
C ASP A 495 14.96 -12.88 -27.95
N PRO A 496 15.15 -13.11 -26.64
CA PRO A 496 15.72 -12.12 -25.73
C PRO A 496 17.18 -11.77 -26.08
N PHE A 497 17.93 -12.56 -26.85
CA PHE A 497 19.29 -12.23 -27.26
C PHE A 497 19.38 -11.63 -28.67
N ASN A 498 18.25 -11.43 -29.35
CA ASN A 498 18.21 -10.80 -30.67
C ASN A 498 17.23 -9.62 -30.69
N LYS A 499 17.78 -8.39 -30.56
CA LYS A 499 17.01 -7.13 -30.59
C LYS A 499 16.12 -6.97 -31.82
N ALA A 500 16.45 -7.57 -32.96
CA ALA A 500 15.60 -7.51 -34.16
C ALA A 500 14.24 -8.20 -33.95
N THR A 501 14.15 -9.18 -33.04
CA THR A 501 12.89 -9.85 -32.69
C THR A 501 12.09 -9.08 -31.62
N TRP A 502 12.66 -8.02 -31.05
CA TRP A 502 12.01 -7.22 -30.02
C TRP A 502 11.10 -6.15 -30.60
N HIS A 503 10.52 -6.38 -31.78
CA HIS A 503 9.44 -5.56 -32.30
C HIS A 503 8.52 -5.26 -31.13
N GLU A 504 8.44 -3.98 -30.75
CA GLU A 504 7.50 -3.57 -29.75
C GLU A 504 6.17 -4.13 -30.26
N THR A 505 5.55 -5.06 -29.54
CA THR A 505 4.11 -5.31 -29.69
C THR A 505 3.31 -4.09 -29.17
N GLU A 506 3.94 -2.90 -29.14
CA GLU A 506 3.34 -1.60 -29.37
C GLU A 506 3.46 -1.19 -30.86
N GLU A 507 3.41 -2.14 -31.80
CA GLU A 507 2.54 -1.90 -32.93
C GLU A 507 1.19 -1.60 -32.28
N LYS A 508 0.95 -0.31 -32.06
CA LYS A 508 -0.38 0.25 -32.03
C LYS A 508 -0.93 -0.15 -33.38
N VAL A 509 -1.38 -1.40 -33.50
CA VAL A 509 -2.51 -1.74 -34.31
C VAL A 509 -3.60 -0.89 -33.69
N LYS A 510 -3.61 0.40 -34.07
CA LYS A 510 -4.72 1.29 -33.85
C LYS A 510 -5.80 0.54 -34.59
N LEU A 511 -6.68 -0.09 -33.83
CA LEU A 511 -7.66 -0.98 -34.39
C LEU A 511 -8.67 -0.08 -35.09
N VAL A 512 -8.36 0.33 -36.33
CA VAL A 512 -9.25 1.14 -37.15
C VAL A 512 -10.28 0.19 -37.70
N ILE A 513 -11.40 0.03 -37.00
CA ILE A 513 -12.55 -0.69 -37.51
C ILE A 513 -13.40 0.33 -38.27
N ASP A 514 -13.60 0.07 -39.56
CA ASP A 514 -14.43 0.91 -40.41
C ASP A 514 -15.90 0.60 -40.13
N TRP A 515 -16.43 1.26 -39.10
CA TRP A 515 -17.83 1.15 -38.69
C TRP A 515 -18.72 1.85 -39.72
N ASN A 516 -19.77 1.16 -40.17
CA ASN A 516 -20.74 1.79 -41.07
C ASN A 516 -21.73 2.65 -40.28
N LYS A 517 -22.57 3.40 -40.99
CA LYS A 517 -23.58 4.29 -40.36
C LYS A 517 -24.50 3.54 -39.37
N LYS A 518 -24.95 2.33 -39.74
CA LYS A 518 -25.82 1.51 -38.90
C LYS A 518 -25.13 1.07 -37.61
N ASP A 519 -23.86 0.69 -37.67
CA ASP A 519 -23.08 0.34 -36.49
C ASP A 519 -22.95 1.54 -35.54
N ILE A 520 -22.68 2.73 -36.09
CA ILE A 520 -22.58 3.96 -35.30
C ILE A 520 -23.92 4.33 -34.64
N GLU A 521 -25.04 4.08 -35.32
CA GLU A 521 -26.40 4.23 -34.78
C GLU A 521 -26.66 3.23 -33.64
N ASP A 522 -26.31 1.95 -33.82
CA ASP A 522 -26.42 0.92 -32.78
C ASP A 522 -25.61 1.28 -31.52
N PHE A 523 -24.42 1.88 -31.69
CA PHE A 523 -23.56 2.28 -30.58
C PHE A 523 -24.15 3.42 -29.75
N GLN A 524 -25.10 4.19 -30.27
CA GLN A 524 -25.74 5.28 -29.51
C GLN A 524 -26.44 4.77 -28.25
N VAL A 525 -26.86 3.51 -28.21
CA VAL A 525 -27.45 2.88 -27.02
C VAL A 525 -26.52 2.98 -25.81
N LEU A 526 -25.19 2.96 -26.03
CA LEU A 526 -24.19 3.10 -24.98
C LEU A 526 -24.26 4.47 -24.27
N ARG A 527 -24.71 5.53 -24.96
CA ARG A 527 -24.84 6.88 -24.37
C ARG A 527 -25.78 6.91 -23.17
N HIS A 528 -26.85 6.11 -23.20
CA HIS A 528 -27.79 5.99 -22.08
C HIS A 528 -27.14 5.41 -20.82
N HIS A 529 -26.04 4.66 -20.98
CA HIS A 529 -25.30 4.05 -19.88
C HIS A 529 -24.20 4.95 -19.28
N PHE A 530 -23.81 6.02 -19.97
CA PHE A 530 -22.75 6.95 -19.53
C PHE A 530 -23.24 7.99 -18.49
N GLY A 531 -24.55 8.18 -18.35
CA GLY A 531 -25.12 9.13 -17.39
C GLY A 531 -24.72 10.57 -17.69
N ARG A 532 -23.98 11.22 -16.76
CA ARG A 532 -23.56 12.63 -16.88
C ARG A 532 -22.33 12.83 -17.79
N ALA A 533 -21.62 11.76 -18.18
CA ALA A 533 -20.47 11.85 -19.06
C ALA A 533 -20.92 11.97 -20.54
N LYS A 534 -21.52 13.11 -20.89
CA LYS A 534 -22.11 13.36 -22.21
C LYS A 534 -21.07 13.42 -23.35
N ASP A 535 -19.80 13.59 -23.01
CA ASP A 535 -18.71 13.82 -23.99
C ASP A 535 -18.00 12.53 -24.43
N ILE A 536 -18.45 11.36 -23.97
CA ILE A 536 -17.85 10.09 -24.40
C ILE A 536 -18.40 9.72 -25.78
N ASP A 537 -17.51 9.71 -26.78
CA ASP A 537 -17.79 9.14 -28.09
C ASP A 537 -17.98 7.60 -28.00
N PRO A 538 -19.17 7.06 -28.34
CA PRO A 538 -19.42 5.62 -28.32
C PRO A 538 -18.47 4.82 -29.22
N VAL A 539 -18.08 5.37 -30.37
CA VAL A 539 -17.19 4.68 -31.32
C VAL A 539 -15.82 4.48 -30.69
N ASN A 540 -15.24 5.54 -30.11
CA ASN A 540 -14.00 5.46 -29.37
C ASN A 540 -14.09 4.45 -28.20
N LEU A 541 -15.19 4.44 -27.44
CA LEU A 541 -15.37 3.48 -26.35
C LEU A 541 -15.37 2.03 -26.85
N VAL A 542 -16.12 1.74 -27.91
CA VAL A 542 -16.16 0.40 -28.54
C VAL A 542 -14.77 -0.02 -28.98
N ASN A 543 -14.07 0.82 -29.75
CA ASN A 543 -12.72 0.51 -30.25
C ASN A 543 -11.76 0.17 -29.12
N ARG A 544 -11.75 0.96 -28.03
CA ARG A 544 -10.87 0.70 -26.89
C ARG A 544 -11.23 -0.57 -26.10
N CYS A 545 -12.50 -0.92 -26.02
CA CYS A 545 -12.92 -2.16 -25.38
C CYS A 545 -12.49 -3.38 -26.20
N VAL A 546 -12.67 -3.33 -27.52
CA VAL A 546 -12.23 -4.38 -28.45
C VAL A 546 -10.71 -4.54 -28.41
N GLU A 547 -9.95 -3.44 -28.46
CA GLU A 547 -8.49 -3.44 -28.31
C GLU A 547 -8.05 -4.11 -27.00
N LEU A 548 -8.74 -3.82 -25.89
CA LEU A 548 -8.43 -4.42 -24.60
C LEU A 548 -8.64 -5.93 -24.61
N VAL A 549 -9.72 -6.41 -25.24
CA VAL A 549 -10.03 -7.84 -25.32
C VAL A 549 -9.02 -8.57 -26.19
N ILE A 550 -8.70 -8.06 -27.39
CA ILE A 550 -7.66 -8.63 -28.27
C ILE A 550 -6.33 -8.75 -27.52
N LYS A 551 -5.90 -7.68 -26.83
CA LYS A 551 -4.66 -7.69 -26.06
C LYS A 551 -4.68 -8.73 -24.94
N LYS A 552 -5.83 -8.98 -24.33
CA LYS A 552 -5.99 -9.93 -23.23
C LYS A 552 -6.08 -11.36 -23.70
N GLU A 553 -6.65 -11.58 -24.88
CA GLU A 553 -6.62 -12.87 -25.56
C GLU A 553 -5.19 -13.26 -25.95
N GLN A 554 -4.43 -12.34 -26.55
CA GLN A 554 -3.00 -12.55 -26.86
C GLN A 554 -2.16 -12.85 -25.60
N ASP A 555 -2.54 -12.27 -24.47
CA ASP A 555 -1.92 -12.53 -23.16
C ASP A 555 -2.33 -13.89 -22.52
N ASP A 556 -3.30 -14.62 -23.11
CA ASP A 556 -4.06 -15.72 -22.51
C ASP A 556 -4.57 -15.44 -21.08
N LYS A 557 -4.97 -14.19 -20.80
CA LYS A 557 -5.36 -13.74 -19.46
C LYS A 557 -6.85 -13.40 -19.39
N PRO A 558 -7.60 -13.96 -18.43
CA PRO A 558 -9.00 -13.58 -18.23
C PRO A 558 -9.09 -12.12 -17.74
N LEU A 559 -10.16 -11.44 -18.15
CA LEU A 559 -10.49 -10.10 -17.66
C LEU A 559 -11.32 -10.24 -16.38
N ALA A 560 -10.69 -9.95 -15.25
CA ALA A 560 -11.41 -9.84 -13.98
C ALA A 560 -12.30 -8.59 -13.98
N LEU A 561 -13.44 -8.66 -13.29
CA LEU A 561 -14.38 -7.55 -13.17
C LEU A 561 -13.71 -6.22 -12.75
N ALA A 562 -12.76 -6.29 -11.82
CA ALA A 562 -12.01 -5.13 -11.34
C ALA A 562 -11.19 -4.43 -12.43
N TYR A 563 -10.73 -5.16 -13.46
CA TYR A 563 -10.01 -4.56 -14.58
C TYR A 563 -10.91 -3.66 -15.42
N TRP A 564 -12.14 -4.10 -15.71
CA TRP A 564 -13.12 -3.28 -16.43
C TRP A 564 -13.45 -2.00 -15.66
N GLN A 565 -13.64 -2.08 -14.34
CA GLN A 565 -13.90 -0.91 -13.51
C GLN A 565 -12.77 0.12 -13.59
N VAL A 566 -11.52 -0.32 -13.40
CA VAL A 566 -10.34 0.55 -13.49
C VAL A 566 -10.21 1.13 -14.89
N PHE A 567 -10.40 0.31 -15.92
CA PHE A 567 -10.28 0.71 -17.31
C PHE A 567 -11.28 1.82 -17.69
N PHE A 568 -12.55 1.66 -17.32
CA PHE A 568 -13.58 2.66 -17.63
C PHE A 568 -13.37 3.98 -16.87
N GLU A 569 -12.91 3.93 -15.63
CA GLU A 569 -12.56 5.13 -14.86
C GLU A 569 -11.35 5.85 -15.46
N ASP A 570 -10.25 5.13 -15.68
CA ASP A 570 -8.99 5.73 -16.10
C ASP A 570 -9.06 6.27 -17.54
N ARG A 571 -9.83 5.63 -18.42
CA ARG A 571 -9.90 6.00 -19.85
C ARG A 571 -11.05 6.92 -20.20
N PHE A 572 -12.16 6.86 -19.45
CA PHE A 572 -13.39 7.56 -19.82
C PHE A 572 -14.00 8.35 -18.66
N GLY A 573 -13.39 8.35 -17.47
CA GLY A 573 -13.92 9.07 -16.30
C GLY A 573 -15.24 8.49 -15.76
N LEU A 574 -15.59 7.25 -16.14
CA LEU A 574 -16.85 6.63 -15.74
C LEU A 574 -16.72 6.07 -14.31
N ALA A 575 -17.31 6.74 -13.32
CA ALA A 575 -17.26 6.33 -11.90
C ALA A 575 -17.91 4.95 -11.66
N CYS A 576 -17.10 3.88 -11.73
CA CYS A 576 -17.51 2.48 -11.70
C CYS A 576 -17.23 1.79 -10.34
N ARG A 577 -16.43 2.40 -9.46
CA ARG A 577 -16.06 1.90 -8.12
C ARG A 577 -17.01 2.34 -7.02
N ASP A 578 -17.55 3.56 -7.09
CA ASP A 578 -18.20 4.19 -5.92
C ASP A 578 -19.66 3.79 -5.70
N THR A 579 -20.30 3.11 -6.64
CA THR A 579 -21.78 3.07 -6.67
C THR A 579 -22.42 1.70 -6.47
N GLY A 580 -21.65 0.64 -6.15
CA GLY A 580 -22.20 -0.73 -6.16
C GLY A 580 -22.84 -1.13 -7.49
N ASN A 581 -22.50 -0.37 -8.55
CA ASN A 581 -23.31 -0.25 -9.74
C ASN A 581 -22.82 -1.18 -10.82
N ARG A 582 -23.76 -1.93 -11.39
CA ARG A 582 -23.53 -2.85 -12.50
C ARG A 582 -23.24 -2.11 -13.81
N LYS A 583 -22.97 -0.80 -13.81
CA LYS A 583 -22.73 0.02 -15.02
C LYS A 583 -21.70 -0.59 -15.97
N HIS A 584 -20.51 -0.92 -15.48
CA HIS A 584 -19.50 -1.60 -16.31
C HIS A 584 -19.99 -2.98 -16.80
N GLN A 585 -20.80 -3.71 -16.02
CA GLN A 585 -21.40 -4.96 -16.46
C GLN A 585 -22.44 -4.74 -17.56
N HIS A 586 -23.26 -3.69 -17.47
CA HIS A 586 -24.23 -3.32 -18.50
C HIS A 586 -23.53 -2.87 -19.78
N ILE A 587 -22.48 -2.04 -19.70
CA ILE A 587 -21.69 -1.67 -20.87
C ILE A 587 -21.11 -2.92 -21.54
N VAL A 588 -20.46 -3.80 -20.77
CA VAL A 588 -19.91 -5.05 -21.32
C VAL A 588 -21.02 -5.96 -21.87
N GLN A 589 -22.20 -6.00 -21.24
CA GLN A 589 -23.34 -6.78 -21.73
C GLN A 589 -23.86 -6.22 -23.06
N VAL A 590 -24.03 -4.90 -23.20
CA VAL A 590 -24.44 -4.28 -24.46
C VAL A 590 -23.43 -4.57 -25.57
N LEU A 591 -22.12 -4.56 -25.27
CA LEU A 591 -21.10 -4.95 -26.25
C LEU A 591 -21.23 -6.42 -26.68
N ILE A 592 -21.67 -7.31 -25.79
CA ILE A 592 -21.97 -8.71 -26.12
C ILE A 592 -23.24 -8.79 -26.97
N ASP A 593 -24.30 -8.09 -26.59
CA ASP A 593 -25.59 -8.11 -27.28
C ASP A 593 -25.50 -7.54 -28.70
N LEU A 594 -24.55 -6.62 -28.93
CA LEU A 594 -24.23 -6.07 -30.26
C LEU A 594 -23.28 -6.96 -31.09
N ASP A 595 -22.92 -8.15 -30.62
CA ASP A 595 -21.92 -9.05 -31.24
C ASP A 595 -20.54 -8.40 -31.43
N LEU A 596 -20.17 -7.46 -30.56
CA LEU A 596 -18.84 -6.82 -30.58
C LEU A 596 -17.83 -7.58 -29.71
N LEU A 597 -18.32 -8.25 -28.66
CA LEU A 597 -17.56 -9.14 -27.78
C LEU A 597 -18.29 -10.49 -27.65
N ALA A 598 -17.54 -11.56 -27.40
CA ALA A 598 -18.10 -12.88 -27.07
C ALA A 598 -17.55 -13.39 -25.73
N VAL A 599 -18.29 -14.26 -25.04
CA VAL A 599 -17.82 -14.88 -23.79
C VAL A 599 -17.28 -16.27 -24.08
N LYS A 600 -15.96 -16.44 -23.98
CA LYS A 600 -15.25 -17.70 -24.26
C LYS A 600 -15.34 -18.68 -23.10
N HIS A 601 -15.10 -18.20 -21.87
CA HIS A 601 -15.16 -19.05 -20.67
C HIS A 601 -15.45 -18.23 -19.41
N LYS A 602 -16.36 -18.71 -18.54
CA LYS A 602 -16.62 -18.13 -17.22
C LYS A 602 -15.86 -18.93 -16.15
N HIS A 603 -14.79 -18.38 -15.57
CA HIS A 603 -14.14 -19.03 -14.43
C HIS A 603 -14.93 -18.73 -13.15
N ILE A 604 -15.56 -19.77 -12.59
CA ILE A 604 -16.36 -19.69 -11.36
C ILE A 604 -15.50 -19.92 -10.10
N TYR A 605 -14.27 -20.42 -10.25
CA TYR A 605 -13.39 -20.73 -9.13
C TYR A 605 -12.56 -19.52 -8.68
N SER A 606 -13.13 -18.73 -7.77
CA SER A 606 -12.49 -17.92 -6.72
C SER A 606 -13.33 -16.68 -6.42
N THR A 607 -13.03 -15.98 -5.33
CA THR A 607 -13.71 -14.76 -4.86
C THR A 607 -13.67 -13.58 -5.85
N HIS A 608 -13.08 -13.75 -7.03
CA HIS A 608 -13.08 -12.81 -8.15
C HIS A 608 -13.60 -13.51 -9.41
N LYS A 609 -14.80 -13.12 -9.87
CA LYS A 609 -15.33 -13.57 -11.16
C LYS A 609 -14.42 -13.04 -12.26
N ALA A 610 -13.72 -13.94 -12.95
CA ALA A 610 -12.89 -13.62 -14.09
C ALA A 610 -13.48 -14.33 -15.32
N THR A 611 -13.68 -13.57 -16.39
CA THR A 611 -14.29 -14.08 -17.63
C THR A 611 -13.26 -13.91 -18.74
N LYS A 612 -13.02 -14.97 -19.53
CA LYS A 612 -12.32 -14.84 -20.80
C LYS A 612 -13.32 -14.32 -21.82
N TYR A 613 -13.00 -13.19 -22.41
CA TYR A 613 -13.75 -12.60 -23.52
C TYR A 613 -12.97 -12.86 -24.80
N ASP A 614 -13.72 -13.01 -25.88
CA ASP A 614 -13.22 -13.08 -27.25
C ASP A 614 -13.78 -11.89 -28.04
N VAL A 615 -13.26 -11.65 -29.23
CA VAL A 615 -13.80 -10.66 -30.15
C VAL A 615 -15.13 -11.18 -30.72
N GLY A 616 -16.14 -10.32 -30.84
CA GLY A 616 -17.45 -10.72 -31.37
C GLY A 616 -17.46 -10.82 -32.91
N ARG A 617 -18.43 -11.56 -33.46
CA ARG A 617 -18.58 -11.81 -34.90
C ARG A 617 -18.52 -10.53 -35.74
N ARG A 618 -19.15 -9.46 -35.28
CA ARG A 618 -19.23 -8.19 -36.05
C ARG A 618 -17.85 -7.58 -36.25
N VAL A 619 -16.93 -7.74 -35.30
CA VAL A 619 -15.54 -7.25 -35.45
C VAL A 619 -14.78 -8.09 -36.47
N TYR A 620 -14.93 -9.42 -36.44
CA TYR A 620 -14.31 -10.32 -37.42
C TYR A 620 -14.71 -9.96 -38.85
N GLU A 621 -16.02 -9.83 -39.09
CA GLU A 621 -16.57 -9.46 -40.40
C GLU A 621 -16.01 -8.13 -40.90
N ARG A 622 -15.96 -7.11 -40.03
CA ARG A 622 -15.45 -5.77 -40.38
C ARG A 622 -13.95 -5.74 -40.64
N LYS A 623 -13.19 -6.62 -39.99
CA LYS A 623 -11.75 -6.71 -40.20
C LYS A 623 -11.36 -7.65 -41.35
N GLY A 624 -12.32 -8.30 -41.99
CA GLY A 624 -12.05 -9.35 -42.97
C GLY A 624 -11.27 -10.53 -42.38
N TRP A 625 -11.33 -10.71 -41.06
CA TRP A 625 -10.71 -11.83 -40.37
C TRP A 625 -11.60 -13.05 -40.55
N SER A 626 -11.04 -14.18 -40.98
CA SER A 626 -11.80 -15.44 -40.93
C SER A 626 -12.08 -15.75 -39.46
N MET A 627 -13.35 -15.95 -39.10
CA MET A 627 -13.64 -16.58 -37.81
C MET A 627 -12.93 -17.94 -37.82
N GLN A 628 -11.89 -18.11 -36.99
CA GLN A 628 -11.41 -19.44 -36.68
C GLN A 628 -12.61 -20.18 -36.09
N PRO A 629 -13.06 -21.30 -36.68
CA PRO A 629 -14.23 -22.00 -36.18
C PRO A 629 -14.02 -22.25 -34.69
N LEU A 630 -14.97 -21.82 -33.86
CA LEU A 630 -15.08 -22.29 -32.49
C LEU A 630 -15.11 -23.81 -32.59
N ARG A 631 -13.98 -24.46 -32.23
CA ARG A 631 -13.79 -25.91 -32.26
C ARG A 631 -14.81 -26.59 -31.35
N ILE A 632 -16.01 -26.81 -31.88
CA ILE A 632 -17.03 -27.70 -31.33
C ILE A 632 -16.86 -29.10 -31.93
N GLU A 633 -16.33 -29.20 -33.16
CA GLU A 633 -16.17 -30.45 -33.89
C GLU A 633 -15.01 -31.33 -33.36
N GLU A 634 -13.87 -30.76 -32.97
CA GLU A 634 -12.75 -31.54 -32.40
C GLU A 634 -13.05 -32.14 -31.00
N GLN A 635 -14.03 -31.60 -30.27
CA GLN A 635 -14.50 -32.21 -29.02
C GLN A 635 -15.54 -33.32 -29.27
N LEU A 636 -16.35 -33.19 -30.32
CA LEU A 636 -17.31 -34.22 -30.72
C LEU A 636 -16.60 -35.44 -31.30
N GLU A 637 -15.54 -35.28 -32.10
CA GLU A 637 -14.76 -36.43 -32.59
C GLU A 637 -14.00 -37.15 -31.47
N ARG A 638 -13.52 -36.43 -30.44
CA ARG A 638 -12.86 -37.07 -29.28
C ARG A 638 -13.81 -37.76 -28.31
N VAL A 639 -15.09 -37.38 -28.30
CA VAL A 639 -16.14 -38.02 -27.50
C VAL A 639 -16.83 -39.15 -28.28
N LEU A 640 -16.75 -39.13 -29.62
CA LEU A 640 -17.23 -40.23 -30.47
C LEU A 640 -16.13 -41.27 -30.78
N ALA A 641 -14.85 -40.93 -30.56
CA ALA A 641 -13.71 -41.85 -30.67
C ALA A 641 -13.21 -42.40 -29.31
N ALA A 642 -13.84 -42.02 -28.20
CA ALA A 642 -13.64 -42.59 -26.86
C ALA A 642 -14.94 -43.28 -26.42
#